data_AF-A0A7U6QM40-F1
#
_entry.id   AF-A0A7U6QM40-F1
#
_cell.length_a   1.000
_cell.length_b   1.000
_cell.length_c   1.000
_cell.angle_alpha   90.00
_cell.angle_beta   90.00
_cell.angle_gamma   90.00
#
_symmetry.space_group_name_H-M   'P 1'
#
loop_
_entity.id
_entity.type
_entity.pdbx_description
1 polymer ?
#
loop_
_entity_poly.entity_id
_entity_poly.type
_entity_poly.pdbx_seq_one_letter_code
_entity_poly.pdbx_strand_id
1 'polypeptide(L)'
;MAEVGAFAKALRDPTINPLGTDREIFTAVVGFGSVFDVDREADKKKDPEDRIIRKLPYTNPKTGKTGSRDFYNCTKFTDIDARNACNWGEKTTAALPGVGGFGEGGFFSAQSTEDIVNSITTFVSDLNQTLPSTPSGTIIIPDDPYRADSQLAVAYYPTIQPKVAENSVIWEGNLKKYSLNEGTLYGKSNTKLFKNIAGELNPAAQDLWSDTNYAGANDKVESGGFYSQLSTPSTGVASVRTLYVEDWENSTSKKPVLKKVSVNAAGKVLVNNAALTNTSFVDTATYNEATLRKLLNFLGFANLPATTVNVKDMTLTSANATQPIKVLGATIHSTPASVSYSANLDEDGRVNTTRDDYVLFGSSEGGLHLVNADNASTSGNGGKEKFVIIPREMLIDPEKSAALVKDATKTSTGSPNFGIDAPWLVSADYKYDFEARRVNIDTTDNKGIYAYGGLRMGGEALYGLNLINNESPSMMFAITPATSGFSRMGQIWEKPTKAKIKMSTAASDKGTDVLVFGGGYDMCYEYEGFQLGVTNSELKECSGKTSVKGNAVYIINAKTGALIWSASSDSGATTSVPTMKNSIVAGVTTLDRDNDGFMDHIYFADLGGQVFRADFTNAGFVKPSTTATASSPETSFTNTRVTRVLQSAYTGSDTKYNHRFYERPVVSFYRNPVSSSLFALVNVISGDRSSPLSKIRDLSKSDRLYGIMDTDVTKADNIFYASNFTTASNANGQKIADLTANNSASSNLVELPSAIGTLSATGYTVAQKNTAISVLQGTTKNGWYIPLTNFDGYGNVRYTKGVGKSEVIDSFLYTTAYNPDMNYGTVDSCSAKITGGSERQLYCLPYGICTDDASKNGLGGFVRAGKGIQELTLGPRSSTLSNQRLLIGTRTLAERANDRVNFGSDTGKGIFDVISKPYGLNQNLSATDLVAGSGTAPDLIFNDRFTLQPKTWYEVD
;
A
#
# COMPACT_ATOMS: atom_id res chain seq x y z
N MET A 1 25.21 49.33 -6.37
CA MET A 1 24.99 47.88 -6.69
C MET A 1 26.05 46.94 -6.16
N ALA A 2 27.24 47.43 -5.73
CA ALA A 2 28.22 46.58 -5.08
C ALA A 2 27.67 45.90 -3.81
N GLU A 3 26.83 46.60 -3.00
CA GLU A 3 26.28 46.00 -1.78
C GLU A 3 25.23 44.91 -2.05
N VAL A 4 24.34 45.09 -3.04
CA VAL A 4 23.28 44.11 -3.36
C VAL A 4 23.87 42.84 -3.97
N GLY A 5 24.83 42.97 -4.90
CA GLY A 5 25.56 41.83 -5.44
C GLY A 5 26.37 41.11 -4.36
N ALA A 6 27.07 41.85 -3.48
CA ALA A 6 27.81 41.28 -2.37
C ALA A 6 26.90 40.55 -1.37
N PHE A 7 25.72 41.10 -1.08
CA PHE A 7 24.71 40.46 -0.25
C PHE A 7 24.21 39.15 -0.88
N ALA A 8 23.86 39.15 -2.16
CA ALA A 8 23.45 37.93 -2.86
C ALA A 8 24.57 36.87 -2.91
N LYS A 9 25.82 37.30 -3.05
CA LYS A 9 26.98 36.42 -2.98
C LYS A 9 27.17 35.84 -1.56
N ALA A 10 26.94 36.64 -0.53
CA ALA A 10 26.99 36.18 0.86
C ALA A 10 25.86 35.20 1.20
N LEU A 11 24.66 35.41 0.65
CA LEU A 11 23.55 34.47 0.75
C LEU A 11 23.87 33.10 0.13
N ARG A 12 24.71 33.06 -0.90
CA ARG A 12 25.18 31.80 -1.50
C ARG A 12 26.29 31.12 -0.73
N ASP A 13 27.05 31.81 0.09
CA ASP A 13 28.16 31.22 0.83
C ASP A 13 27.63 30.43 2.05
N PRO A 14 27.74 29.09 2.05
CA PRO A 14 27.22 28.25 3.14
C PRO A 14 27.86 28.53 4.50
N THR A 15 29.03 29.17 4.53
CA THR A 15 29.76 29.44 5.77
C THR A 15 29.26 30.68 6.52
N ILE A 16 28.49 31.55 5.85
CA ILE A 16 28.06 32.84 6.40
C ILE A 16 26.56 33.11 6.28
N ASN A 17 25.83 32.36 5.44
CA ASN A 17 24.39 32.55 5.31
C ASN A 17 23.62 31.97 6.54
N PRO A 18 22.40 32.45 6.81
CA PRO A 18 21.66 32.08 8.02
C PRO A 18 21.15 30.63 8.05
N LEU A 19 21.38 29.83 7.00
CA LEU A 19 20.90 28.44 6.88
C LEU A 19 21.98 27.39 7.21
N GLY A 20 23.24 27.78 7.46
CA GLY A 20 24.33 26.89 7.88
C GLY A 20 25.12 26.21 6.76
N THR A 21 26.07 25.34 7.13
CA THR A 21 27.26 24.92 6.34
C THR A 21 26.99 24.17 5.03
N ASP A 22 25.75 23.75 4.76
CA ASP A 22 25.44 22.82 3.67
C ASP A 22 24.42 23.40 2.67
N ARG A 23 24.07 24.68 2.76
CA ARG A 23 22.97 25.29 1.98
C ARG A 23 23.43 26.58 1.29
N GLU A 24 22.98 26.80 0.06
CA GLU A 24 23.19 28.05 -0.68
C GLU A 24 21.82 28.69 -0.95
N ILE A 25 21.69 30.01 -0.79
CA ILE A 25 20.47 30.73 -1.17
C ILE A 25 20.71 31.38 -2.53
N PHE A 26 20.05 30.86 -3.56
CA PHE A 26 20.06 31.46 -4.90
C PHE A 26 19.05 32.60 -4.99
N THR A 27 19.42 33.70 -5.66
CA THR A 27 18.51 34.82 -5.92
C THR A 27 18.35 35.01 -7.41
N ALA A 28 17.11 34.89 -7.89
CA ALA A 28 16.73 35.26 -9.25
C ALA A 28 16.30 36.74 -9.32
N VAL A 29 16.47 37.37 -10.47
CA VAL A 29 16.08 38.77 -10.70
C VAL A 29 15.15 38.85 -11.91
N VAL A 30 14.00 39.48 -11.73
CA VAL A 30 13.05 39.77 -12.81
C VAL A 30 13.02 41.28 -13.03
N GLY A 31 13.45 41.71 -14.21
CA GLY A 31 13.38 43.12 -14.63
C GLY A 31 12.10 43.39 -15.41
N PHE A 32 11.37 44.46 -15.06
CA PHE A 32 10.13 44.88 -15.72
C PHE A 32 10.19 46.34 -16.16
N GLY A 33 9.49 46.66 -17.26
CA GLY A 33 9.44 48.00 -17.83
C GLY A 33 10.53 48.25 -18.89
N SER A 34 10.50 49.45 -19.48
CA SER A 34 11.25 49.81 -20.69
C SER A 34 12.77 49.70 -20.55
N VAL A 35 13.31 49.84 -19.33
CA VAL A 35 14.74 49.69 -19.05
C VAL A 35 15.22 48.24 -19.21
N PHE A 36 14.33 47.28 -18.97
CA PHE A 36 14.62 45.85 -19.03
C PHE A 36 14.00 45.17 -20.26
N ASP A 37 13.35 45.94 -21.14
CA ASP A 37 12.65 45.40 -22.31
C ASP A 37 13.65 44.87 -23.34
N VAL A 38 13.55 43.55 -23.57
CA VAL A 38 14.31 42.86 -24.59
C VAL A 38 13.30 42.25 -25.55
N ASP A 39 13.08 42.93 -26.68
CA ASP A 39 12.27 42.39 -27.78
C ASP A 39 12.93 41.11 -28.31
N ARG A 40 12.34 39.97 -27.95
CA ARG A 40 12.83 38.63 -28.29
C ARG A 40 12.89 38.41 -29.80
N GLU A 41 11.96 38.95 -30.58
CA GLU A 41 11.90 38.75 -32.03
C GLU A 41 12.90 39.64 -32.76
N ALA A 42 13.10 40.88 -32.28
CA ALA A 42 14.16 41.74 -32.78
C ALA A 42 15.54 41.19 -32.43
N ASP A 43 15.74 40.68 -31.21
CA ASP A 43 17.01 40.12 -30.76
C ASP A 43 17.40 38.84 -31.52
N LYS A 44 16.43 37.97 -31.81
CA LYS A 44 16.63 36.76 -32.64
C LYS A 44 17.17 37.07 -34.04
N LYS A 45 16.89 38.25 -34.61
CA LYS A 45 17.36 38.66 -35.94
C LYS A 45 18.81 39.14 -35.96
N LYS A 46 19.40 39.43 -34.80
CA LYS A 46 20.81 39.83 -34.69
C LYS A 46 21.72 38.61 -34.90
N ASP A 47 22.97 38.87 -35.28
CA ASP A 47 24.00 37.84 -35.27
C ASP A 47 24.19 37.28 -33.85
N PRO A 48 24.48 35.97 -33.71
CA PRO A 48 24.56 35.33 -32.39
C PRO A 48 25.44 36.06 -31.38
N GLU A 49 26.53 36.69 -31.81
CA GLU A 49 27.47 37.45 -30.96
C GLU A 49 26.88 38.76 -30.40
N ASP A 50 25.84 39.31 -31.05
CA ASP A 50 25.18 40.56 -30.69
C ASP A 50 23.82 40.39 -30.02
N ARG A 51 23.37 39.15 -29.84
CA ARG A 51 22.15 38.83 -29.11
C ARG A 51 22.31 39.09 -27.62
N ILE A 52 21.30 39.73 -27.05
CA ILE A 52 21.12 39.79 -25.60
C ILE A 52 20.70 38.40 -25.09
N ILE A 53 19.85 37.67 -25.81
CA ILE A 53 19.37 36.35 -25.39
C ILE A 53 20.11 35.26 -26.16
N ARG A 54 20.83 34.42 -25.41
CA ARG A 54 21.63 33.31 -25.93
C ARG A 54 21.09 31.99 -25.39
N LYS A 55 20.55 31.16 -26.28
CA LYS A 55 20.16 29.79 -25.91
C LYS A 55 21.42 28.92 -25.83
N LEU A 56 21.81 28.54 -24.62
CA LEU A 56 23.09 27.85 -24.35
C LEU A 56 22.86 26.62 -23.47
N PRO A 57 23.71 25.59 -23.58
CA PRO A 57 23.68 24.47 -22.64
C PRO A 57 24.02 24.95 -21.23
N TYR A 58 23.29 24.43 -20.25
CA TYR A 58 23.50 24.65 -18.83
C TYR A 58 23.39 23.31 -18.12
N THR A 59 24.45 22.93 -17.42
CA THR A 59 24.41 21.81 -16.48
C THR A 59 24.15 22.39 -15.11
N ASN A 60 22.99 22.06 -14.54
CA ASN A 60 22.67 22.48 -13.19
C ASN A 60 23.63 21.80 -12.22
N PRO A 61 24.44 22.54 -11.43
CA PRO A 61 25.47 21.96 -10.58
C PRO A 61 24.89 21.14 -9.41
N LYS A 62 23.61 21.30 -9.08
CA LYS A 62 22.91 20.52 -8.03
C LYS A 62 22.25 19.27 -8.57
N THR A 63 21.64 19.34 -9.76
CA THR A 63 20.90 18.18 -10.33
C THR A 63 21.73 17.37 -11.32
N GLY A 64 22.84 17.89 -11.82
CA GLY A 64 23.66 17.27 -12.87
C GLY A 64 22.99 17.18 -14.24
N LYS A 65 21.73 17.65 -14.38
CA LYS A 65 21.00 17.64 -15.65
C LYS A 65 21.50 18.76 -16.55
N THR A 66 21.80 18.42 -17.81
CA THR A 66 22.16 19.38 -18.86
C THR A 66 20.94 19.67 -19.73
N GLY A 67 20.53 20.94 -19.77
CA GLY A 67 19.46 21.42 -20.66
C GLY A 67 19.89 22.66 -21.42
N SER A 68 19.13 23.07 -22.43
CA SER A 68 19.31 24.38 -23.05
C SER A 68 18.41 25.41 -22.39
N ARG A 69 18.99 26.51 -21.90
CA ARG A 69 18.25 27.65 -21.35
C ARG A 69 18.61 28.93 -22.08
N ASP A 70 17.72 29.91 -22.00
CA ASP A 70 18.03 31.29 -22.37
C ASP A 70 18.94 31.90 -21.29
N PHE A 71 20.11 32.38 -21.70
CA PHE A 71 20.98 33.24 -20.90
C PHE A 71 20.90 34.66 -21.43
N TYR A 72 20.88 35.63 -20.53
CA TYR A 72 20.99 37.02 -20.89
C TYR A 72 22.46 37.44 -20.86
N ASN A 73 23.01 37.82 -22.02
CA ASN A 73 24.33 38.42 -22.11
C ASN A 73 24.28 39.84 -21.54
N CYS A 74 24.48 39.95 -20.23
CA CYS A 74 24.32 41.21 -19.51
C CYS A 74 25.20 42.34 -20.06
N THR A 75 26.31 42.03 -20.74
CA THR A 75 27.21 43.03 -21.35
C THR A 75 26.55 43.82 -22.50
N LYS A 76 25.49 43.28 -23.10
CA LYS A 76 24.77 43.88 -24.23
C LYS A 76 23.64 44.84 -23.79
N PHE A 77 23.36 44.95 -22.49
CA PHE A 77 22.49 46.02 -21.98
C PHE A 77 23.23 47.36 -21.96
N THR A 78 22.65 48.35 -22.63
CA THR A 78 23.18 49.72 -22.72
C THR A 78 23.00 50.47 -21.41
N ASP A 79 21.85 50.29 -20.76
CA ASP A 79 21.55 50.84 -19.45
C ASP A 79 22.38 50.16 -18.34
N ILE A 80 22.99 50.97 -17.49
CA ILE A 80 23.87 50.50 -16.41
C ILE A 80 23.09 49.73 -15.34
N ASP A 81 21.86 50.12 -15.05
CA ASP A 81 21.02 49.48 -14.04
C ASP A 81 20.46 48.16 -14.55
N ALA A 82 20.04 48.11 -15.82
CA ALA A 82 19.66 46.88 -16.48
C ALA A 82 20.81 45.86 -16.52
N ARG A 83 22.00 46.31 -16.90
CA ARG A 83 23.21 45.46 -16.95
C ARG A 83 23.55 44.89 -15.58
N ASN A 84 23.53 45.71 -14.55
CA ASN A 84 23.94 45.26 -13.22
C ASN A 84 22.86 44.39 -12.55
N ALA A 85 21.57 44.67 -12.74
CA ALA A 85 20.49 43.80 -12.29
C ALA A 85 20.49 42.44 -13.03
N CYS A 86 20.78 42.45 -14.34
CA CYS A 86 21.04 41.24 -15.10
C CYS A 86 22.17 40.43 -14.46
N ASN A 87 23.34 41.05 -14.20
CA ASN A 87 24.45 40.35 -13.56
C ASN A 87 24.15 39.89 -12.13
N TRP A 88 23.33 40.63 -11.38
CA TRP A 88 22.90 40.23 -10.04
C TRP A 88 22.17 38.88 -10.06
N GLY A 89 21.22 38.68 -10.99
CA GLY A 89 20.43 37.45 -11.06
C GLY A 89 21.06 36.34 -11.89
N GLU A 90 21.68 36.67 -13.03
CA GLU A 90 22.06 35.70 -14.06
C GLU A 90 23.09 34.66 -13.57
N LYS A 91 23.02 33.47 -14.17
CA LYS A 91 23.92 32.35 -13.88
C LYS A 91 25.21 32.48 -14.67
N THR A 92 26.29 32.00 -14.07
CA THR A 92 27.60 31.93 -14.71
C THR A 92 27.63 30.83 -15.78
N THR A 93 28.31 31.11 -16.88
CA THR A 93 28.60 30.12 -17.92
C THR A 93 29.89 30.48 -18.65
N ALA A 94 30.67 29.47 -19.02
CA ALA A 94 31.92 29.67 -19.77
C ALA A 94 31.69 30.33 -21.14
N ALA A 95 30.49 30.18 -21.70
CA ALA A 95 30.12 30.75 -22.99
C ALA A 95 29.83 32.28 -22.95
N LEU A 96 29.65 32.86 -21.76
CA LEU A 96 29.45 34.30 -21.54
C LEU A 96 30.36 34.78 -20.40
N PRO A 97 31.67 34.99 -20.66
CA PRO A 97 32.60 35.43 -19.64
C PRO A 97 32.20 36.78 -19.03
N GLY A 98 32.23 36.89 -17.70
CA GLY A 98 31.90 38.12 -16.98
C GLY A 98 30.39 38.39 -16.82
N VAL A 99 29.53 37.42 -17.15
CA VAL A 99 28.09 37.46 -16.90
C VAL A 99 27.74 36.66 -15.64
N GLY A 100 26.92 37.24 -14.77
CA GLY A 100 26.43 36.59 -13.55
C GLY A 100 27.43 36.58 -12.39
N GLY A 101 27.32 35.59 -11.50
CA GLY A 101 28.31 35.32 -10.44
C GLY A 101 27.98 35.91 -9.06
N PHE A 102 26.78 36.47 -8.93
CA PHE A 102 26.24 36.93 -7.65
C PHE A 102 25.14 35.95 -7.21
N GLY A 103 23.87 36.21 -7.54
CA GLY A 103 22.72 35.46 -7.06
C GLY A 103 22.52 34.08 -7.70
N GLU A 104 22.87 33.94 -8.98
CA GLU A 104 22.81 32.68 -9.74
C GLU A 104 21.46 31.93 -9.74
N GLY A 105 20.37 32.65 -9.45
CA GLY A 105 19.01 32.15 -9.66
C GLY A 105 18.51 32.30 -11.10
N GLY A 106 19.21 33.08 -11.93
CA GLY A 106 18.80 33.46 -13.28
C GLY A 106 18.28 34.89 -13.35
N PHE A 107 18.38 35.49 -14.54
CA PHE A 107 17.76 36.77 -14.86
C PHE A 107 16.63 36.57 -15.88
N PHE A 108 15.55 37.33 -15.73
CA PHE A 108 14.40 37.29 -16.62
C PHE A 108 13.98 38.71 -16.98
N SER A 109 13.90 39.01 -18.27
CA SER A 109 13.23 40.20 -18.79
C SER A 109 11.74 39.86 -18.98
N ALA A 110 10.86 40.55 -18.26
CA ALA A 110 9.42 40.31 -18.29
C ALA A 110 8.65 41.57 -18.70
N GLN A 111 7.81 41.44 -19.75
CA GLN A 111 6.97 42.54 -20.25
C GLN A 111 5.48 42.20 -20.19
N SER A 112 5.14 41.00 -19.73
CA SER A 112 3.77 40.52 -19.56
C SER A 112 3.61 39.70 -18.29
N THR A 113 2.37 39.51 -17.84
CA THR A 113 2.04 38.59 -16.75
C THR A 113 2.53 37.17 -17.03
N GLU A 114 2.48 36.73 -18.29
CA GLU A 114 2.94 35.41 -18.72
C GLU A 114 4.45 35.25 -18.55
N ASP A 115 5.24 36.28 -18.87
CA ASP A 115 6.69 36.25 -18.66
C ASP A 115 7.05 36.13 -17.16
N ILE A 116 6.29 36.80 -16.29
CA ILE A 116 6.47 36.70 -14.84
C ILE A 116 6.16 35.27 -14.37
N VAL A 117 5.04 34.69 -14.81
CA VAL A 117 4.67 33.29 -14.47
C VAL A 117 5.75 32.31 -14.96
N ASN A 118 6.25 32.49 -16.18
CA ASN A 118 7.30 31.66 -16.75
C ASN A 118 8.63 31.79 -16.00
N SER A 119 8.97 32.99 -15.49
CA SER A 119 10.17 33.20 -14.68
C SER A 119 10.14 32.41 -13.37
N ILE A 120 9.01 32.43 -12.67
CA ILE A 120 8.81 31.68 -11.42
C ILE A 120 8.85 30.18 -11.70
N THR A 121 8.14 29.73 -12.74
CA THR A 121 8.10 28.31 -13.13
C THR A 121 9.51 27.79 -13.46
N THR A 122 10.30 28.57 -14.21
CA THR A 122 11.68 28.22 -14.57
C THR A 122 12.58 28.16 -13.34
N PHE A 123 12.52 29.18 -12.47
CA PHE A 123 13.31 29.19 -11.23
C PHE A 123 13.01 28.00 -10.32
N VAL A 124 11.72 27.69 -10.13
CA VAL A 124 11.30 26.55 -9.30
C VAL A 124 11.78 25.23 -9.93
N SER A 125 11.68 25.07 -11.25
CA SER A 125 12.15 23.88 -11.98
C SER A 125 13.66 23.64 -11.88
N ASP A 126 14.44 24.69 -11.63
CA ASP A 126 15.90 24.62 -11.46
C ASP A 126 16.33 24.22 -10.03
N LEU A 127 15.41 24.14 -9.07
CA LEU A 127 15.72 23.65 -7.72
C LEU A 127 15.98 22.12 -7.74
N ASN A 128 16.73 21.59 -6.76
CA ASN A 128 16.98 20.15 -6.68
C ASN A 128 15.69 19.38 -6.36
N GLN A 129 15.04 18.87 -7.40
CA GLN A 129 13.77 18.16 -7.32
C GLN A 129 13.91 16.64 -7.40
N THR A 130 15.16 16.12 -7.43
CA THR A 130 15.39 14.67 -7.52
C THR A 130 15.41 14.08 -6.10
N LEU A 131 14.40 13.28 -5.79
CA LEU A 131 14.43 12.44 -4.60
C LEU A 131 15.40 11.27 -4.83
N PRO A 132 16.16 10.80 -3.83
CA PRO A 132 16.87 9.54 -3.96
C PRO A 132 15.89 8.37 -4.13
N SER A 133 16.38 7.21 -4.56
CA SER A 133 15.58 5.98 -4.50
C SER A 133 15.22 5.70 -3.04
N THR A 134 13.94 5.46 -2.79
CA THR A 134 13.41 5.27 -1.44
C THR A 134 12.53 4.04 -1.38
N PRO A 135 12.31 3.47 -0.20
CA PRO A 135 11.26 2.46 -0.01
C PRO A 135 9.90 3.00 -0.46
N SER A 136 9.18 2.24 -1.27
CA SER A 136 7.82 2.59 -1.70
C SER A 136 6.72 2.06 -0.80
N GLY A 137 7.06 1.12 0.09
CA GLY A 137 6.08 0.41 0.89
C GLY A 137 6.70 -0.31 2.07
N THR A 138 6.01 -1.37 2.48
CA THR A 138 6.31 -2.13 3.69
C THR A 138 7.41 -3.15 3.46
N ILE A 139 7.98 -3.68 4.54
CA ILE A 139 8.81 -4.87 4.47
C ILE A 139 7.86 -6.06 4.31
N ILE A 140 7.96 -6.81 3.22
CA ILE A 140 7.07 -7.95 2.99
C ILE A 140 7.81 -9.25 3.27
N ILE A 141 7.32 -9.99 4.26
CA ILE A 141 7.81 -11.32 4.62
C ILE A 141 6.71 -12.31 4.27
N PRO A 142 6.94 -13.23 3.32
CA PRO A 142 5.95 -14.21 2.94
C PRO A 142 5.80 -15.29 4.02
N ASP A 143 4.57 -15.77 4.19
CA ASP A 143 4.30 -17.02 4.90
C ASP A 143 5.04 -18.20 4.23
N ASP A 144 5.47 -19.19 5.02
CA ASP A 144 5.98 -20.43 4.47
C ASP A 144 4.79 -21.32 4.05
N PRO A 145 4.61 -21.61 2.75
CA PRO A 145 3.45 -22.40 2.31
C PRO A 145 3.45 -23.84 2.80
N TYR A 146 4.60 -24.38 3.21
CA TYR A 146 4.68 -25.76 3.71
C TYR A 146 4.60 -25.87 5.24
N ARG A 147 4.62 -24.73 5.95
CA ARG A 147 4.62 -24.70 7.41
C ARG A 147 3.59 -23.70 7.91
N ALA A 148 2.51 -24.19 8.51
CA ALA A 148 1.40 -23.37 8.95
C ALA A 148 1.79 -22.31 10.00
N ASP A 149 2.86 -22.55 10.75
CA ASP A 149 3.36 -21.72 11.84
C ASP A 149 4.62 -20.91 11.50
N SER A 150 5.16 -21.01 10.28
CA SER A 150 6.41 -20.33 9.92
C SER A 150 6.21 -19.31 8.80
N GLN A 151 7.07 -18.31 8.80
CA GLN A 151 7.31 -17.43 7.66
C GLN A 151 8.72 -17.67 7.13
N LEU A 152 8.99 -17.28 5.88
CA LEU A 152 10.34 -17.41 5.33
C LEU A 152 11.27 -16.35 5.96
N ALA A 153 12.52 -16.69 6.23
CA ALA A 153 13.52 -15.77 6.78
C ALA A 153 14.15 -14.85 5.70
N VAL A 154 13.31 -14.39 4.77
CA VAL A 154 13.65 -13.45 3.71
C VAL A 154 12.57 -12.38 3.63
N ALA A 155 12.95 -11.20 3.16
CA ALA A 155 12.01 -10.13 2.89
C ALA A 155 12.17 -9.61 1.47
N TYR A 156 11.04 -9.26 0.87
CA TYR A 156 10.96 -8.49 -0.35
C TYR A 156 10.73 -7.04 0.00
N TYR A 157 11.51 -6.16 -0.62
CA TYR A 157 11.51 -4.75 -0.32
C TYR A 157 11.32 -3.93 -1.59
N PRO A 158 10.11 -3.41 -1.82
CA PRO A 158 9.82 -2.52 -2.93
C PRO A 158 10.54 -1.17 -2.78
N THR A 159 11.09 -0.70 -3.89
CA THR A 159 11.78 0.58 -4.00
C THR A 159 11.23 1.39 -5.16
N ILE A 160 11.25 2.71 -5.01
CA ILE A 160 10.74 3.67 -5.99
C ILE A 160 11.72 4.81 -6.17
N GLN A 161 11.69 5.39 -7.36
CA GLN A 161 12.37 6.61 -7.72
C GLN A 161 11.30 7.67 -8.01
N PRO A 162 10.86 8.44 -7.01
CA PRO A 162 9.80 9.41 -7.21
C PRO A 162 10.27 10.53 -8.13
N LYS A 163 9.48 10.81 -9.16
CA LYS A 163 9.72 11.90 -10.12
C LYS A 163 8.63 12.96 -9.96
N VAL A 164 8.49 13.50 -8.75
CA VAL A 164 7.34 14.37 -8.35
C VAL A 164 7.27 15.70 -9.10
N ALA A 165 8.38 16.12 -9.71
CA ALA A 165 8.42 17.35 -10.50
C ALA A 165 8.56 17.09 -12.01
N GLU A 166 8.48 15.83 -12.42
CA GLU A 166 8.43 15.44 -13.82
C GLU A 166 7.00 15.02 -14.19
N ASN A 167 6.70 15.01 -15.47
CA ASN A 167 5.43 14.58 -16.02
C ASN A 167 5.47 13.12 -16.50
N SER A 168 6.34 12.30 -15.91
CA SER A 168 6.48 10.89 -16.24
C SER A 168 5.19 10.12 -15.97
N VAL A 169 4.82 9.25 -16.90
CA VAL A 169 3.63 8.38 -16.78
C VAL A 169 3.80 7.36 -15.66
N ILE A 170 5.00 6.88 -15.41
CA ILE A 170 5.31 5.98 -14.29
C ILE A 170 6.45 6.57 -13.45
N TRP A 171 6.44 6.24 -12.16
CA TRP A 171 7.65 6.28 -11.35
C TRP A 171 8.31 4.93 -11.43
N GLU A 172 9.61 4.92 -11.72
CA GLU A 172 10.40 3.69 -11.81
C GLU A 172 10.50 3.04 -10.44
N GLY A 173 10.54 1.71 -10.43
CA GLY A 173 10.76 0.98 -9.21
C GLY A 173 11.48 -0.34 -9.42
N ASN A 174 11.69 -1.03 -8.31
CA ASN A 174 12.37 -2.31 -8.27
C ASN A 174 11.93 -3.10 -7.03
N LEU A 175 11.89 -4.41 -7.15
CA LEU A 175 11.69 -5.32 -6.03
C LEU A 175 13.01 -6.00 -5.70
N LYS A 176 13.51 -5.79 -4.47
CA LYS A 176 14.79 -6.33 -4.01
C LYS A 176 14.56 -7.38 -2.93
N LYS A 177 15.41 -8.40 -2.87
CA LYS A 177 15.32 -9.49 -1.88
C LYS A 177 16.45 -9.38 -0.85
N TYR A 178 16.11 -9.48 0.43
CA TYR A 178 17.06 -9.43 1.54
C TYR A 178 16.86 -10.59 2.51
N SER A 179 17.91 -10.97 3.23
CA SER A 179 17.82 -11.90 4.36
C SER A 179 17.31 -11.16 5.59
N LEU A 180 16.57 -11.88 6.44
CA LEU A 180 16.10 -11.37 7.73
C LEU A 180 17.02 -11.85 8.86
N ASN A 181 17.45 -10.92 9.72
CA ASN A 181 18.25 -11.27 10.90
C ASN A 181 18.10 -10.24 12.01
N GLU A 182 17.90 -10.71 13.26
CA GLU A 182 17.83 -9.89 14.48
C GLU A 182 16.90 -8.66 14.37
N GLY A 183 15.81 -8.78 13.61
CA GLY A 183 14.78 -7.74 13.47
C GLY A 183 14.97 -6.73 12.35
N THR A 184 15.96 -6.92 11.47
CA THR A 184 16.17 -6.07 10.30
C THR A 184 16.73 -6.84 9.09
N LEU A 185 17.00 -6.14 7.99
CA LEU A 185 17.33 -6.70 6.68
C LEU A 185 18.80 -6.61 6.32
N TYR A 186 19.30 -7.66 5.67
CA TYR A 186 20.70 -7.82 5.25
C TYR A 186 20.81 -8.27 3.79
N GLY A 187 21.74 -7.66 3.06
CA GLY A 187 22.12 -8.06 1.72
C GLY A 187 23.17 -9.18 1.69
N LYS A 188 23.78 -9.39 0.53
CA LYS A 188 24.95 -10.26 0.34
C LYS A 188 26.09 -9.83 1.28
N SER A 189 26.93 -10.80 1.64
CA SER A 189 28.02 -10.63 2.60
C SER A 189 27.60 -10.10 3.98
N ASN A 190 26.33 -10.31 4.36
CA ASN A 190 25.75 -9.86 5.63
C ASN A 190 25.83 -8.34 5.85
N THR A 191 25.68 -7.56 4.77
CA THR A 191 25.68 -6.10 4.84
C THR A 191 24.31 -5.58 5.26
N LYS A 192 24.22 -4.84 6.38
CA LYS A 192 22.97 -4.26 6.88
C LYS A 192 22.39 -3.25 5.89
N LEU A 193 21.09 -3.35 5.60
CA LEU A 193 20.41 -2.51 4.61
C LEU A 193 20.19 -1.08 5.11
N PHE A 194 19.74 -0.89 6.35
CA PHE A 194 19.39 0.43 6.85
C PHE A 194 20.56 1.08 7.60
N LYS A 195 20.81 2.36 7.37
CA LYS A 195 21.83 3.12 8.09
C LYS A 195 21.35 3.60 9.46
N ASN A 196 20.07 3.93 9.58
CA ASN A 196 19.48 4.56 10.75
C ASN A 196 17.96 4.31 10.87
N ILE A 197 17.36 4.85 11.94
CA ILE A 197 15.93 4.71 12.24
C ILE A 197 15.02 5.34 11.18
N ALA A 198 15.48 6.39 10.48
CA ALA A 198 14.73 7.04 9.43
C ALA A 198 14.49 6.11 8.23
N GLY A 199 15.28 5.04 8.10
CA GLY A 199 15.19 4.07 7.01
C GLY A 199 16.07 4.41 5.81
N GLU A 200 17.11 5.23 5.99
CA GLU A 200 18.07 5.51 4.92
C GLU A 200 18.79 4.24 4.46
N LEU A 201 18.82 4.00 3.15
CA LEU A 201 19.39 2.79 2.57
C LEU A 201 20.92 2.86 2.51
N ASN A 202 21.55 1.70 2.68
CA ASN A 202 22.98 1.51 2.56
C ASN A 202 23.35 1.18 1.10
N PRO A 203 24.01 2.09 0.35
CA PRO A 203 24.37 1.86 -1.05
C PRO A 203 25.41 0.72 -1.24
N ALA A 204 26.03 0.25 -0.15
CA ALA A 204 26.90 -0.93 -0.17
C ALA A 204 26.14 -2.26 0.03
N ALA A 205 24.87 -2.22 0.45
CA ALA A 205 24.07 -3.43 0.68
C ALA A 205 23.53 -4.00 -0.64
N GLN A 206 24.33 -4.86 -1.26
CA GLN A 206 23.92 -5.61 -2.45
C GLN A 206 22.80 -6.60 -2.11
N ASP A 207 21.67 -6.56 -2.81
CA ASP A 207 20.54 -7.46 -2.56
C ASP A 207 20.79 -8.89 -3.09
N LEU A 208 19.99 -9.85 -2.65
CA LEU A 208 20.16 -11.27 -2.97
C LEU A 208 19.82 -11.62 -4.43
N TRP A 209 19.07 -10.77 -5.13
CA TRP A 209 18.75 -10.91 -6.56
C TRP A 209 19.67 -10.08 -7.47
N SER A 210 20.60 -9.31 -6.90
CA SER A 210 21.55 -8.55 -7.69
C SER A 210 22.44 -9.47 -8.53
N ASP A 211 22.47 -9.23 -9.83
CA ASP A 211 23.33 -9.88 -10.84
C ASP A 211 24.82 -9.57 -10.61
N THR A 212 25.12 -8.33 -10.23
CA THR A 212 26.46 -7.84 -9.90
C THR A 212 26.45 -6.91 -8.69
N ASN A 213 27.62 -6.47 -8.23
CA ASN A 213 27.73 -5.43 -7.21
C ASN A 213 27.82 -4.05 -7.88
N TYR A 214 26.85 -3.18 -7.60
CA TYR A 214 26.83 -1.80 -8.08
C TYR A 214 27.46 -0.91 -7.02
N ALA A 215 28.79 -0.75 -7.08
CA ALA A 215 29.56 -0.06 -6.06
C ALA A 215 29.00 1.36 -5.76
N GLY A 216 28.54 1.58 -4.52
CA GLY A 216 27.97 2.86 -4.09
C GLY A 216 26.58 3.19 -4.67
N ALA A 217 25.90 2.21 -5.27
CA ALA A 217 24.63 2.41 -5.96
C ALA A 217 23.64 1.23 -5.80
N ASN A 218 23.89 0.26 -4.91
CA ASN A 218 23.00 -0.90 -4.75
C ASN A 218 21.59 -0.54 -4.23
N ASP A 219 21.42 0.67 -3.69
CA ASP A 219 20.16 1.24 -3.23
C ASP A 219 19.29 1.83 -4.36
N LYS A 220 19.87 2.09 -5.54
CA LYS A 220 19.13 2.65 -6.68
C LYS A 220 18.12 1.66 -7.27
N VAL A 221 17.00 2.18 -7.80
CA VAL A 221 15.98 1.33 -8.47
C VAL A 221 16.54 0.60 -9.69
N GLU A 222 17.42 1.22 -10.48
CA GLU A 222 17.98 0.61 -11.71
C GLU A 222 19.15 -0.36 -11.44
N SER A 223 19.50 -0.60 -10.17
CA SER A 223 20.60 -1.48 -9.76
C SER A 223 20.08 -2.72 -9.07
N GLY A 224 20.62 -3.89 -9.40
CA GLY A 224 20.28 -5.16 -8.76
C GLY A 224 18.78 -5.49 -8.78
N GLY A 225 18.34 -6.29 -7.81
CA GLY A 225 16.95 -6.71 -7.66
C GLY A 225 16.35 -7.35 -8.92
N PHE A 226 15.03 -7.35 -8.97
CA PHE A 226 14.25 -7.81 -10.12
C PHE A 226 14.59 -7.02 -11.40
N TYR A 227 14.79 -5.71 -11.31
CA TYR A 227 15.09 -4.86 -12.47
C TYR A 227 16.31 -5.36 -13.25
N SER A 228 17.41 -5.69 -12.56
CA SER A 228 18.64 -6.18 -13.20
C SER A 228 18.43 -7.48 -13.99
N GLN A 229 17.49 -8.33 -13.54
CA GLN A 229 17.22 -9.66 -14.08
C GLN A 229 16.25 -9.68 -15.28
N LEU A 230 15.64 -8.54 -15.65
CA LEU A 230 14.72 -8.46 -16.78
C LEU A 230 15.41 -8.76 -18.11
N SER A 231 14.85 -9.70 -18.88
CA SER A 231 15.29 -10.02 -20.24
C SER A 231 15.05 -8.87 -21.20
N THR A 232 16.04 -8.58 -22.05
CA THR A 232 15.94 -7.54 -23.08
C THR A 232 16.47 -8.04 -24.43
N PRO A 233 15.89 -7.59 -25.56
CA PRO A 233 16.26 -8.06 -26.90
C PRO A 233 17.66 -7.62 -27.36
N SER A 234 18.38 -6.83 -26.55
CA SER A 234 19.77 -6.44 -26.80
C SER A 234 20.75 -7.62 -26.76
N THR A 235 20.42 -8.73 -26.08
CA THR A 235 21.20 -9.97 -26.09
C THR A 235 20.78 -10.94 -27.21
N GLY A 236 19.75 -10.58 -27.99
CA GLY A 236 19.22 -11.35 -29.12
C GLY A 236 17.75 -11.00 -29.36
N VAL A 237 17.33 -10.90 -30.61
CA VAL A 237 15.98 -10.40 -31.00
C VAL A 237 14.82 -11.21 -30.39
N ALA A 238 15.04 -12.48 -30.06
CA ALA A 238 14.05 -13.34 -29.40
C ALA A 238 14.16 -13.34 -27.86
N SER A 239 15.19 -12.70 -27.30
CA SER A 239 15.47 -12.64 -25.86
C SER A 239 14.59 -11.59 -25.18
N VAL A 240 13.29 -11.82 -25.20
CA VAL A 240 12.27 -10.94 -24.60
C VAL A 240 11.65 -11.59 -23.37
N ARG A 241 10.90 -10.80 -22.61
CA ARG A 241 10.10 -11.28 -21.48
C ARG A 241 9.01 -12.24 -21.96
N THR A 242 8.63 -13.21 -21.13
CA THR A 242 7.45 -14.04 -21.37
C THR A 242 6.20 -13.23 -21.01
N LEU A 243 5.60 -12.58 -22.01
CA LEU A 243 4.43 -11.72 -21.85
C LEU A 243 3.14 -12.47 -22.19
N TYR A 244 2.17 -12.41 -21.28
CA TYR A 244 0.79 -12.78 -21.50
C TYR A 244 -0.12 -11.55 -21.42
N VAL A 245 -1.10 -11.47 -22.31
CA VAL A 245 -2.12 -10.42 -22.32
C VAL A 245 -3.52 -11.04 -22.30
N GLU A 246 -4.47 -10.37 -21.64
CA GLU A 246 -5.86 -10.84 -21.55
C GLU A 246 -6.66 -10.49 -22.82
N ASP A 247 -7.26 -11.48 -23.45
CA ASP A 247 -8.16 -11.31 -24.59
C ASP A 247 -9.44 -12.14 -24.38
N TRP A 248 -10.34 -12.10 -25.35
CA TRP A 248 -11.54 -12.92 -25.37
C TRP A 248 -11.31 -14.22 -26.13
N GLU A 249 -11.92 -15.29 -25.62
CA GLU A 249 -11.97 -16.59 -26.32
C GLU A 249 -12.68 -16.44 -27.67
N ASN A 250 -13.80 -15.71 -27.69
CA ASN A 250 -14.55 -15.32 -28.88
C ASN A 250 -15.41 -14.07 -28.62
N SER A 251 -15.96 -13.48 -29.68
CA SER A 251 -16.72 -12.21 -29.62
C SER A 251 -18.09 -12.32 -28.93
N THR A 252 -18.64 -13.53 -28.79
CA THR A 252 -19.97 -13.78 -28.23
C THR A 252 -19.91 -14.07 -26.73
N SER A 253 -19.13 -15.06 -26.29
CA SER A 253 -19.04 -15.43 -24.87
C SER A 253 -18.24 -14.43 -24.05
N LYS A 254 -17.27 -13.75 -24.69
CA LYS A 254 -16.29 -12.85 -24.04
C LYS A 254 -15.65 -13.45 -22.79
N LYS A 255 -15.46 -14.77 -22.79
CA LYS A 255 -14.74 -15.47 -21.71
C LYS A 255 -13.27 -15.03 -21.74
N PRO A 256 -12.67 -14.65 -20.60
CA PRO A 256 -11.28 -14.20 -20.53
C PRO A 256 -10.32 -15.36 -20.82
N VAL A 257 -9.29 -15.11 -21.63
CA VAL A 257 -8.18 -16.02 -21.93
C VAL A 257 -6.86 -15.26 -21.93
N LEU A 258 -5.75 -15.96 -21.68
CA LEU A 258 -4.40 -15.38 -21.85
C LEU A 258 -3.84 -15.73 -23.23
N LYS A 259 -3.26 -14.75 -23.90
CA LYS A 259 -2.49 -14.93 -25.14
C LYS A 259 -1.04 -14.54 -24.92
N LYS A 260 -0.11 -15.43 -25.30
CA LYS A 260 1.33 -15.18 -25.21
C LYS A 260 1.78 -14.30 -26.37
N VAL A 261 2.41 -13.17 -26.08
CA VAL A 261 3.01 -12.27 -27.08
C VAL A 261 4.53 -12.38 -27.00
N SER A 262 5.20 -12.56 -28.13
CA SER A 262 6.66 -12.71 -28.19
C SER A 262 7.23 -12.30 -29.55
N VAL A 263 8.56 -12.40 -29.70
CA VAL A 263 9.26 -12.20 -30.97
C VAL A 263 10.18 -13.39 -31.20
N ASN A 264 10.20 -13.94 -32.41
CA ASN A 264 11.07 -15.08 -32.74
C ASN A 264 12.46 -14.66 -33.22
N ALA A 265 13.34 -15.64 -33.46
CA ALA A 265 14.71 -15.38 -33.92
C ALA A 265 14.79 -14.69 -35.30
N ALA A 266 13.73 -14.78 -36.12
CA ALA A 266 13.62 -14.08 -37.40
C ALA A 266 13.04 -12.65 -37.25
N GLY A 267 12.80 -12.17 -36.03
CA GLY A 267 12.29 -10.82 -35.78
C GLY A 267 10.78 -10.67 -36.03
N LYS A 268 10.04 -11.77 -36.18
CA LYS A 268 8.58 -11.73 -36.37
C LYS A 268 7.85 -11.76 -35.04
N VAL A 269 6.83 -10.92 -34.91
CA VAL A 269 5.94 -10.87 -33.74
C VAL A 269 5.04 -12.10 -33.76
N LEU A 270 4.94 -12.79 -32.63
CA LEU A 270 4.13 -13.98 -32.46
C LEU A 270 3.03 -13.78 -31.42
N VAL A 271 1.88 -14.40 -31.66
CA VAL A 271 0.80 -14.59 -30.69
C VAL A 271 0.54 -16.09 -30.57
N ASN A 272 0.62 -16.63 -29.35
CA ASN A 272 0.54 -18.07 -29.07
C ASN A 272 1.47 -18.90 -29.98
N ASN A 273 2.71 -18.45 -30.13
CA ASN A 273 3.76 -19.06 -30.97
C ASN A 273 3.47 -19.10 -32.48
N ALA A 274 2.40 -18.45 -32.96
CA ALA A 274 2.11 -18.27 -34.38
C ALA A 274 2.35 -16.82 -34.82
N ALA A 275 2.72 -16.59 -36.08
CA ALA A 275 2.95 -15.24 -36.59
C ALA A 275 1.68 -14.36 -36.45
N LEU A 276 1.87 -13.11 -36.04
CA LEU A 276 0.79 -12.15 -35.86
C LEU A 276 0.01 -11.93 -37.17
N THR A 277 -1.32 -11.99 -37.09
CA THR A 277 -2.26 -11.68 -38.19
C THR A 277 -3.35 -10.74 -37.68
N ASN A 278 -4.19 -10.24 -38.59
CA ASN A 278 -5.35 -9.41 -38.24
C ASN A 278 -6.40 -10.11 -37.36
N THR A 279 -6.31 -11.45 -37.22
CA THR A 279 -7.25 -12.27 -36.45
C THR A 279 -6.61 -12.93 -35.24
N SER A 280 -5.35 -12.60 -34.92
CA SER A 280 -4.66 -13.14 -33.75
C SER A 280 -5.32 -12.72 -32.44
N PHE A 281 -5.97 -11.55 -32.40
CA PHE A 281 -6.73 -11.04 -31.25
C PHE A 281 -8.22 -10.93 -31.60
N VAL A 282 -9.07 -11.24 -30.63
CA VAL A 282 -10.53 -11.11 -30.76
C VAL A 282 -10.94 -9.66 -30.48
N ASP A 283 -10.38 -9.04 -29.45
CA ASP A 283 -10.58 -7.62 -29.14
C ASP A 283 -9.66 -6.72 -29.98
N THR A 284 -9.97 -6.59 -31.27
CA THR A 284 -9.18 -5.78 -32.21
C THR A 284 -9.19 -4.28 -31.89
N ALA A 285 -10.17 -3.80 -31.11
CA ALA A 285 -10.22 -2.41 -30.65
C ALA A 285 -9.13 -2.12 -29.61
N THR A 286 -8.96 -3.02 -28.64
CA THR A 286 -7.90 -2.93 -27.63
C THR A 286 -6.53 -3.20 -28.24
N TYR A 287 -6.43 -4.25 -29.06
CA TYR A 287 -5.19 -4.69 -29.71
C TYR A 287 -4.94 -4.02 -31.08
N ASN A 288 -5.14 -2.70 -31.12
CA ASN A 288 -4.82 -1.89 -32.29
C ASN A 288 -3.29 -1.66 -32.44
N GLU A 289 -2.88 -1.06 -33.56
CA GLU A 289 -1.46 -0.79 -33.88
C GLU A 289 -0.73 0.01 -32.78
N ALA A 290 -1.39 0.97 -32.13
CA ALA A 290 -0.77 1.75 -31.06
C ALA A 290 -0.48 0.89 -29.84
N THR A 291 -1.44 0.07 -29.42
CA THR A 291 -1.27 -0.86 -28.29
C THR A 291 -0.19 -1.91 -28.60
N LEU A 292 -0.21 -2.51 -29.79
CA LEU A 292 0.80 -3.50 -30.19
C LEU A 292 2.22 -2.91 -30.18
N ARG A 293 2.40 -1.65 -30.61
CA ARG A 293 3.68 -0.95 -30.53
C ARG A 293 4.12 -0.67 -29.08
N LYS A 294 3.19 -0.32 -28.19
CA LYS A 294 3.47 -0.18 -26.75
C LYS A 294 3.92 -1.51 -26.13
N LEU A 295 3.29 -2.63 -26.49
CA LEU A 295 3.72 -3.96 -26.06
C LEU A 295 5.13 -4.29 -26.55
N LEU A 296 5.49 -3.95 -27.79
CA LEU A 296 6.86 -4.12 -28.28
C LEU A 296 7.88 -3.25 -27.51
N ASN A 297 7.51 -2.03 -27.12
CA ASN A 297 8.36 -1.19 -26.27
C ASN A 297 8.58 -1.84 -24.88
N PHE A 298 7.52 -2.37 -24.28
CA PHE A 298 7.59 -3.11 -23.03
C PHE A 298 8.45 -4.38 -23.12
N LEU A 299 8.46 -5.06 -24.27
CA LEU A 299 9.37 -6.16 -24.57
C LEU A 299 10.82 -5.70 -24.84
N GLY A 300 11.09 -4.39 -24.87
CA GLY A 300 12.42 -3.81 -24.98
C GLY A 300 12.80 -3.26 -26.37
N PHE A 301 11.86 -3.17 -27.31
CA PHE A 301 12.11 -2.59 -28.64
C PHE A 301 11.74 -1.10 -28.68
N ALA A 302 12.72 -0.21 -28.51
CA ALA A 302 12.48 1.23 -28.50
C ALA A 302 12.42 1.88 -29.89
N ASN A 303 13.22 1.39 -30.84
CA ASN A 303 13.34 2.00 -32.17
C ASN A 303 12.50 1.23 -33.19
N LEU A 304 11.17 1.30 -33.08
CA LEU A 304 10.27 0.58 -33.98
C LEU A 304 10.25 1.18 -35.40
N PRO A 305 9.98 0.38 -36.45
CA PRO A 305 9.74 0.89 -37.80
C PRO A 305 8.65 1.98 -37.85
N ALA A 306 8.66 2.80 -38.90
CA ALA A 306 7.70 3.88 -39.12
C ALA A 306 6.24 3.42 -38.95
N THR A 307 5.35 4.33 -38.53
CA THR A 307 3.93 4.05 -38.26
C THR A 307 3.15 3.56 -39.48
N THR A 308 3.67 3.76 -40.69
CA THR A 308 3.11 3.23 -41.95
C THR A 308 3.31 1.73 -42.13
N VAL A 309 4.23 1.10 -41.37
CA VAL A 309 4.43 -0.35 -41.37
C VAL A 309 3.62 -0.96 -40.23
N ASN A 310 2.65 -1.81 -40.55
CA ASN A 310 1.87 -2.50 -39.50
C ASN A 310 2.75 -3.46 -38.71
N VAL A 311 2.44 -3.65 -37.42
CA VAL A 311 3.23 -4.54 -36.53
C VAL A 311 3.31 -5.98 -37.08
N LYS A 312 2.23 -6.49 -37.68
CA LYS A 312 2.20 -7.83 -38.30
C LYS A 312 3.21 -7.99 -39.45
N ASP A 313 3.56 -6.90 -40.14
CA ASP A 313 4.44 -6.90 -41.30
C ASP A 313 5.90 -6.58 -40.91
N MET A 314 6.16 -6.17 -39.66
CA MET A 314 7.50 -5.84 -39.18
C MET A 314 8.46 -7.04 -39.21
N THR A 315 9.73 -6.72 -39.39
CA THR A 315 10.87 -7.62 -39.13
C THR A 315 11.82 -6.88 -38.20
N LEU A 316 11.80 -7.24 -36.92
CA LEU A 316 12.64 -6.63 -35.89
C LEU A 316 14.07 -7.19 -35.97
N THR A 317 15.04 -6.37 -35.64
CA THR A 317 16.48 -6.68 -35.62
C THR A 317 17.12 -6.09 -34.37
N SER A 318 18.40 -6.36 -34.14
CA SER A 318 19.16 -5.72 -33.05
C SER A 318 19.19 -4.19 -33.15
N ALA A 319 19.03 -3.60 -34.34
CA ALA A 319 18.92 -2.15 -34.52
C ALA A 319 17.65 -1.56 -33.85
N ASN A 320 16.62 -2.37 -33.63
CA ASN A 320 15.41 -1.97 -32.93
C ASN A 320 15.58 -2.01 -31.39
N ALA A 321 16.70 -2.56 -30.90
CA ALA A 321 17.02 -2.81 -29.49
C ALA A 321 18.50 -2.50 -29.18
N THR A 322 18.96 -1.29 -29.55
CA THR A 322 20.36 -0.88 -29.41
C THR A 322 20.82 -0.69 -27.95
N GLN A 323 19.88 -0.58 -27.01
CA GLN A 323 20.12 -0.48 -25.57
C GLN A 323 19.17 -1.41 -24.82
N PRO A 324 19.56 -1.91 -23.63
CA PRO A 324 18.67 -2.69 -22.78
C PRO A 324 17.58 -1.78 -22.19
N ILE A 325 16.45 -1.67 -22.89
CA ILE A 325 15.28 -0.94 -22.39
C ILE A 325 14.46 -1.85 -21.49
N LYS A 326 14.27 -1.41 -20.24
CA LYS A 326 13.51 -2.11 -19.22
C LYS A 326 12.41 -1.20 -18.71
N VAL A 327 11.17 -1.68 -18.79
CA VAL A 327 10.00 -0.99 -18.26
C VAL A 327 9.57 -1.74 -17.00
N LEU A 328 9.76 -1.08 -15.86
CA LEU A 328 9.32 -1.54 -14.54
C LEU A 328 8.97 -0.31 -13.70
N GLY A 329 7.69 -0.20 -13.39
CA GLY A 329 7.14 0.77 -12.48
C GLY A 329 7.31 0.35 -11.03
N ALA A 330 6.88 1.22 -10.13
CA ALA A 330 6.94 0.97 -8.73
C ALA A 330 5.92 -0.08 -8.27
N THR A 331 6.36 -0.93 -7.36
CA THR A 331 5.47 -1.69 -6.48
C THR A 331 5.26 -0.85 -5.22
N ILE A 332 4.05 -0.35 -4.97
CA ILE A 332 3.80 0.58 -3.86
C ILE A 332 3.04 -0.13 -2.76
N HIS A 333 1.87 -0.65 -3.09
CA HIS A 333 0.96 -1.31 -2.18
C HIS A 333 0.79 -2.81 -2.47
N SER A 334 1.31 -3.32 -3.60
CA SER A 334 1.30 -4.76 -3.83
C SER A 334 2.21 -5.45 -2.80
N THR A 335 1.68 -6.49 -2.15
CA THR A 335 2.46 -7.34 -1.24
C THR A 335 2.90 -8.60 -1.99
N PRO A 336 4.19 -8.79 -2.29
CA PRO A 336 4.69 -9.98 -2.96
C PRO A 336 4.23 -11.26 -2.25
N ALA A 337 3.54 -12.14 -2.96
CA ALA A 337 2.99 -13.39 -2.44
C ALA A 337 3.86 -14.58 -2.86
N SER A 338 4.13 -15.51 -1.94
CA SER A 338 4.85 -16.75 -2.26
C SER A 338 3.97 -17.67 -3.10
N VAL A 339 4.58 -18.31 -4.11
CA VAL A 339 4.00 -19.32 -4.99
C VAL A 339 4.99 -20.47 -5.01
N SER A 340 4.67 -21.61 -4.41
CA SER A 340 5.63 -22.73 -4.28
C SER A 340 5.09 -23.99 -4.96
N TYR A 341 5.92 -24.66 -5.75
CA TYR A 341 5.50 -25.80 -6.59
C TYR A 341 5.92 -27.14 -6.00
N SER A 342 7.11 -27.19 -5.41
CA SER A 342 7.60 -28.39 -4.74
C SER A 342 8.70 -28.08 -3.74
N ALA A 343 8.94 -29.02 -2.82
CA ALA A 343 10.12 -29.02 -1.98
C ALA A 343 10.56 -30.45 -1.64
N ASN A 344 11.84 -30.61 -1.29
CA ASN A 344 12.34 -31.88 -0.76
C ASN A 344 12.13 -31.95 0.76
N LEU A 345 11.89 -33.16 1.26
CA LEU A 345 11.77 -33.46 2.68
C LEU A 345 13.07 -34.11 3.19
N ASP A 346 13.42 -33.85 4.44
CA ASP A 346 14.49 -34.56 5.15
C ASP A 346 13.99 -35.91 5.71
N GLU A 347 14.87 -36.61 6.45
CA GLU A 347 14.55 -37.93 7.04
C GLU A 347 13.41 -37.89 8.06
N ASP A 348 13.17 -36.73 8.67
CA ASP A 348 12.10 -36.51 9.64
C ASP A 348 10.82 -35.96 8.96
N GLY A 349 10.79 -35.88 7.63
CA GLY A 349 9.66 -35.37 6.85
C GLY A 349 9.53 -33.85 6.85
N ARG A 350 10.56 -33.10 7.28
CA ARG A 350 10.54 -31.63 7.27
C ARG A 350 11.05 -31.09 5.94
N VAL A 351 10.44 -30.00 5.47
CA VAL A 351 10.93 -29.29 4.28
C VAL A 351 12.35 -28.78 4.50
N ASN A 352 13.26 -29.15 3.59
CA ASN A 352 14.64 -28.70 3.57
C ASN A 352 14.83 -27.45 2.67
N THR A 353 16.07 -27.10 2.35
CA THR A 353 16.40 -25.88 1.59
C THR A 353 16.15 -25.99 0.08
N THR A 354 15.90 -27.19 -0.46
CA THR A 354 15.64 -27.38 -1.89
C THR A 354 14.15 -27.19 -2.15
N ARG A 355 13.81 -26.02 -2.70
CA ARG A 355 12.44 -25.54 -2.90
C ARG A 355 12.30 -24.97 -4.31
N ASP A 356 11.17 -25.16 -4.95
CA ASP A 356 10.81 -24.52 -6.21
C ASP A 356 9.81 -23.39 -5.92
N ASP A 357 10.35 -22.29 -5.41
CA ASP A 357 9.60 -21.15 -4.90
C ASP A 357 9.67 -19.96 -5.87
N TYR A 358 8.56 -19.23 -5.95
CA TYR A 358 8.37 -18.04 -6.76
C TYR A 358 7.66 -16.96 -5.95
N VAL A 359 7.64 -15.77 -6.52
CA VAL A 359 7.02 -14.58 -5.94
C VAL A 359 6.11 -13.96 -6.98
N LEU A 360 4.85 -13.75 -6.63
CA LEU A 360 3.86 -13.05 -7.43
C LEU A 360 3.68 -11.62 -6.90
N PHE A 361 3.85 -10.60 -7.75
CA PHE A 361 3.61 -9.21 -7.35
C PHE A 361 3.18 -8.34 -8.54
N GLY A 362 2.45 -7.26 -8.23
CA GLY A 362 2.04 -6.25 -9.20
C GLY A 362 2.92 -5.01 -9.20
N SER A 363 2.86 -4.26 -10.30
CA SER A 363 3.64 -3.04 -10.53
C SER A 363 2.82 -1.95 -11.22
N SER A 364 3.27 -0.69 -11.09
CA SER A 364 2.54 0.48 -11.60
C SER A 364 2.49 0.59 -13.12
N GLU A 365 3.29 -0.16 -13.88
CA GLU A 365 3.15 -0.25 -15.34
C GLU A 365 2.01 -1.15 -15.79
N GLY A 366 1.37 -1.89 -14.86
CA GLY A 366 0.23 -2.75 -15.14
C GLY A 366 0.58 -4.23 -15.29
N GLY A 367 1.80 -4.63 -14.92
CA GLY A 367 2.25 -6.02 -14.93
C GLY A 367 1.95 -6.76 -13.64
N LEU A 368 1.56 -8.03 -13.75
CA LEU A 368 1.58 -9.01 -12.67
C LEU A 368 2.70 -10.01 -12.95
N HIS A 369 3.75 -9.97 -12.16
CA HIS A 369 5.01 -10.69 -12.38
C HIS A 369 5.07 -11.94 -11.53
N LEU A 370 5.43 -13.07 -12.12
CA LEU A 370 5.89 -14.25 -11.39
C LEU A 370 7.41 -14.35 -11.52
N VAL A 371 8.13 -14.35 -10.41
CA VAL A 371 9.59 -14.26 -10.36
C VAL A 371 10.17 -15.40 -9.53
N ASN A 372 11.23 -16.04 -10.01
CA ASN A 372 11.88 -17.12 -9.27
C ASN A 372 12.50 -16.60 -7.96
N ALA A 373 12.18 -17.27 -6.85
CA ALA A 373 12.53 -16.79 -5.52
C ALA A 373 13.97 -17.10 -5.10
N ASP A 374 14.74 -17.89 -5.86
CA ASP A 374 16.12 -18.24 -5.50
C ASP A 374 17.01 -17.00 -5.40
N ASN A 375 18.18 -17.16 -4.79
CA ASN A 375 19.20 -16.12 -4.82
C ASN A 375 19.88 -16.10 -6.20
N ALA A 376 20.20 -14.92 -6.71
CA ALA A 376 20.90 -14.78 -7.98
C ALA A 376 22.31 -15.37 -7.91
N SER A 377 22.65 -16.20 -8.89
CA SER A 377 23.98 -16.78 -9.10
C SER A 377 24.25 -16.90 -10.61
N THR A 378 25.51 -17.09 -11.00
CA THR A 378 25.93 -17.12 -12.41
C THR A 378 25.25 -18.24 -13.22
N SER A 379 24.93 -19.36 -12.57
CA SER A 379 24.26 -20.52 -13.18
C SER A 379 22.77 -20.64 -12.81
N GLY A 380 22.25 -19.73 -11.98
CA GLY A 380 20.90 -19.81 -11.42
C GLY A 380 19.88 -18.92 -12.11
N ASN A 381 18.63 -19.06 -11.68
CA ASN A 381 17.50 -18.27 -12.15
C ASN A 381 16.90 -17.33 -11.09
N GLY A 382 17.55 -17.19 -9.93
CA GLY A 382 17.08 -16.34 -8.85
C GLY A 382 16.86 -14.90 -9.28
N GLY A 383 15.65 -14.39 -9.03
CA GLY A 383 15.22 -13.06 -9.43
C GLY A 383 14.80 -12.91 -10.89
N LYS A 384 14.91 -13.95 -11.73
CA LYS A 384 14.44 -13.89 -13.13
C LYS A 384 12.93 -14.04 -13.22
N GLU A 385 12.35 -13.26 -14.12
CA GLU A 385 10.93 -13.34 -14.45
C GLU A 385 10.58 -14.64 -15.18
N LYS A 386 9.60 -15.38 -14.68
CA LYS A 386 8.99 -16.51 -15.39
C LYS A 386 7.99 -16.02 -16.43
N PHE A 387 7.08 -15.15 -16.01
CA PHE A 387 6.17 -14.45 -16.90
C PHE A 387 5.67 -13.14 -16.28
N VAL A 388 5.10 -12.31 -17.15
CA VAL A 388 4.28 -11.16 -16.77
C VAL A 388 2.92 -11.25 -17.46
N ILE A 389 1.85 -10.98 -16.72
CA ILE A 389 0.49 -10.84 -17.25
C ILE A 389 0.12 -9.36 -17.25
N ILE A 390 -0.35 -8.84 -18.40
CA ILE A 390 -0.98 -7.52 -18.50
C ILE A 390 -2.48 -7.70 -18.77
N PRO A 391 -3.35 -7.39 -17.81
CA PRO A 391 -4.79 -7.48 -17.97
C PRO A 391 -5.32 -6.49 -19.00
N ARG A 392 -6.48 -6.80 -19.56
CA ARG A 392 -7.13 -6.00 -20.61
C ARG A 392 -7.49 -4.61 -20.10
N GLU A 393 -7.85 -4.47 -18.83
CA GLU A 393 -8.15 -3.20 -18.17
C GLU A 393 -6.95 -2.22 -18.17
N MET A 394 -5.72 -2.72 -18.28
CA MET A 394 -4.52 -1.86 -18.44
C MET A 394 -4.31 -1.40 -19.89
N LEU A 395 -4.88 -2.14 -20.85
CA LEU A 395 -4.65 -1.94 -22.28
C LEU A 395 -5.75 -1.13 -22.97
N ILE A 396 -7.00 -1.25 -22.50
CA ILE A 396 -8.15 -0.56 -23.11
C ILE A 396 -8.06 0.97 -22.98
N ASP A 397 -7.41 1.45 -21.92
CA ASP A 397 -7.20 2.87 -21.66
C ASP A 397 -5.86 3.33 -22.28
N PRO A 398 -5.87 4.24 -23.27
CA PRO A 398 -4.66 4.73 -23.91
C PRO A 398 -3.70 5.44 -22.95
N GLU A 399 -4.23 6.11 -21.92
CA GLU A 399 -3.42 6.80 -20.92
C GLU A 399 -2.74 5.79 -20.01
N LYS A 400 -3.48 4.79 -19.49
CA LYS A 400 -2.88 3.72 -18.66
C LYS A 400 -1.84 2.91 -19.42
N SER A 401 -2.18 2.45 -20.62
CA SER A 401 -1.26 1.65 -21.46
C SER A 401 -0.01 2.41 -21.89
N ALA A 402 0.02 3.74 -21.81
CA ALA A 402 1.25 4.51 -22.02
C ALA A 402 2.34 4.16 -20.99
N ALA A 403 1.98 3.61 -19.84
CA ALA A 403 2.91 3.13 -18.82
C ALA A 403 3.83 1.99 -19.30
N LEU A 404 3.45 1.32 -20.38
CA LEU A 404 4.25 0.27 -21.03
C LEU A 404 5.41 0.80 -21.86
N VAL A 405 5.51 2.13 -22.00
CA VAL A 405 6.55 2.79 -22.79
C VAL A 405 7.56 3.46 -21.85
N LYS A 406 8.84 3.13 -22.01
CA LYS A 406 9.93 3.76 -21.23
C LYS A 406 9.92 5.28 -21.46
N ASP A 407 10.04 6.03 -20.37
CA ASP A 407 10.09 7.51 -20.37
C ASP A 407 8.87 8.21 -20.99
N ALA A 408 7.73 7.52 -21.09
CA ALA A 408 6.48 8.15 -21.50
C ALA A 408 6.10 9.29 -20.55
N THR A 409 5.53 10.35 -21.11
CA THR A 409 5.10 11.55 -20.38
C THR A 409 3.62 11.84 -20.61
N LYS A 410 3.01 12.59 -19.69
CA LYS A 410 1.65 13.11 -19.80
C LYS A 410 1.59 14.61 -19.48
N THR A 411 0.40 15.18 -19.52
CA THR A 411 0.21 16.63 -19.30
C THR A 411 0.35 17.02 -17.83
N SER A 412 0.00 16.14 -16.90
CA SER A 412 0.10 16.40 -15.46
C SER A 412 1.49 16.09 -14.92
N THR A 413 2.01 16.99 -14.09
CA THR A 413 3.27 16.82 -13.35
C THR A 413 3.02 16.12 -12.01
N GLY A 414 3.93 15.23 -11.61
CA GLY A 414 3.96 14.63 -10.27
C GLY A 414 2.86 13.63 -9.97
N SER A 415 2.08 13.23 -10.97
CA SER A 415 1.01 12.23 -10.85
C SER A 415 1.40 11.04 -11.72
N PRO A 416 1.87 9.89 -11.21
CA PRO A 416 2.04 8.70 -12.04
C PRO A 416 0.67 8.06 -12.35
N ASN A 417 0.65 7.16 -13.32
CA ASN A 417 -0.47 6.26 -13.54
C ASN A 417 -0.40 5.08 -12.57
N PHE A 418 -1.57 4.52 -12.28
CA PHE A 418 -1.69 3.34 -11.43
C PHE A 418 -1.82 2.09 -12.30
N GLY A 419 -1.04 1.06 -11.95
CA GLY A 419 -1.09 -0.26 -12.56
C GLY A 419 -1.69 -1.29 -11.60
N ILE A 420 -1.11 -2.49 -11.55
CA ILE A 420 -1.55 -3.53 -10.63
C ILE A 420 -0.87 -3.30 -9.29
N ASP A 421 -1.60 -2.68 -8.37
CA ASP A 421 -1.02 -2.30 -7.08
C ASP A 421 -1.73 -2.93 -5.88
N ALA A 422 -2.75 -3.75 -6.12
CA ALA A 422 -3.40 -4.49 -5.06
C ALA A 422 -2.50 -5.63 -4.55
N PRO A 423 -2.63 -6.03 -3.28
CA PRO A 423 -2.10 -7.28 -2.77
C PRO A 423 -2.90 -8.46 -3.33
N TRP A 424 -2.23 -9.58 -3.65
CA TRP A 424 -2.86 -10.79 -4.21
C TRP A 424 -2.84 -11.94 -3.20
N LEU A 425 -3.92 -12.73 -3.19
CA LEU A 425 -4.02 -14.01 -2.50
C LEU A 425 -3.48 -15.11 -3.41
N VAL A 426 -2.60 -15.97 -2.89
CA VAL A 426 -2.22 -17.23 -3.53
C VAL A 426 -2.73 -18.36 -2.64
N SER A 427 -3.52 -19.27 -3.20
CA SER A 427 -4.00 -20.49 -2.56
C SER A 427 -3.32 -21.67 -3.24
N ALA A 428 -2.76 -22.59 -2.47
CA ALA A 428 -2.13 -23.80 -2.98
C ALA A 428 -2.53 -25.01 -2.14
N ASP A 429 -2.81 -26.12 -2.80
CA ASP A 429 -3.02 -27.43 -2.20
C ASP A 429 -1.77 -28.29 -2.44
N TYR A 430 -1.31 -28.99 -1.41
CA TYR A 430 -0.09 -29.79 -1.47
C TYR A 430 -0.33 -31.26 -1.13
N LYS A 431 0.37 -32.14 -1.84
CA LYS A 431 0.44 -33.57 -1.57
C LYS A 431 1.83 -33.93 -1.06
N TYR A 432 1.89 -34.50 0.14
CA TYR A 432 3.13 -34.99 0.75
C TYR A 432 3.36 -36.45 0.36
N ASP A 433 4.52 -36.71 -0.21
CA ASP A 433 5.02 -38.05 -0.51
C ASP A 433 6.25 -38.32 0.38
N PHE A 434 5.99 -38.93 1.53
CA PHE A 434 7.04 -39.22 2.51
C PHE A 434 8.01 -40.31 2.04
N GLU A 435 7.57 -41.23 1.17
CA GLU A 435 8.43 -42.28 0.62
C GLU A 435 9.41 -41.69 -0.40
N ALA A 436 8.92 -40.87 -1.33
CA ALA A 436 9.76 -40.15 -2.29
C ALA A 436 10.49 -38.96 -1.65
N ARG A 437 10.20 -38.64 -0.39
CA ARG A 437 10.74 -37.50 0.38
C ARG A 437 10.53 -36.17 -0.34
N ARG A 438 9.32 -35.94 -0.82
CA ARG A 438 8.94 -34.74 -1.58
C ARG A 438 7.55 -34.25 -1.22
N VAL A 439 7.34 -32.95 -1.37
CA VAL A 439 6.01 -32.34 -1.43
C VAL A 439 5.86 -31.70 -2.80
N ASN A 440 4.70 -31.91 -3.43
CA ASN A 440 4.34 -31.29 -4.72
C ASN A 440 2.92 -30.70 -4.62
N ILE A 441 2.53 -29.87 -5.58
CA ILE A 441 1.13 -29.42 -5.71
C ILE A 441 0.20 -30.63 -5.89
N ASP A 442 -0.92 -30.63 -5.18
CA ASP A 442 -2.02 -31.56 -5.42
C ASP A 442 -2.90 -31.03 -6.57
N THR A 443 -3.10 -31.84 -7.59
CA THR A 443 -3.92 -31.49 -8.77
C THR A 443 -5.16 -32.37 -8.91
N THR A 444 -5.48 -33.22 -7.92
CA THR A 444 -6.70 -34.03 -7.94
C THR A 444 -7.90 -33.20 -7.49
N ASP A 445 -9.12 -33.63 -7.83
CA ASP A 445 -10.37 -33.11 -7.24
C ASP A 445 -10.51 -31.58 -7.20
N ASN A 446 -10.12 -30.92 -8.30
CA ASN A 446 -10.14 -29.46 -8.44
C ASN A 446 -9.17 -28.67 -7.55
N LYS A 447 -8.23 -29.35 -6.89
CA LYS A 447 -7.11 -28.75 -6.16
C LYS A 447 -6.06 -28.20 -7.11
N GLY A 448 -5.22 -27.31 -6.60
CA GLY A 448 -4.10 -26.79 -7.36
C GLY A 448 -3.49 -25.55 -6.73
N ILE A 449 -2.92 -24.68 -7.57
CA ILE A 449 -2.43 -23.38 -7.16
C ILE A 449 -3.10 -22.27 -7.96
N TYR A 450 -3.73 -21.35 -7.25
CA TYR A 450 -4.58 -20.29 -7.79
C TYR A 450 -4.21 -18.95 -7.19
N ALA A 451 -4.31 -17.88 -7.97
CA ALA A 451 -4.07 -16.52 -7.51
C ALA A 451 -5.28 -15.62 -7.76
N TYR A 452 -5.58 -14.75 -6.80
CA TYR A 452 -6.75 -13.88 -6.81
C TYR A 452 -6.38 -12.46 -6.36
N GLY A 453 -6.86 -11.46 -7.07
CA GLY A 453 -6.55 -10.07 -6.70
C GLY A 453 -7.24 -9.04 -7.57
N GLY A 454 -7.31 -7.84 -7.02
CA GLY A 454 -7.80 -6.65 -7.71
C GLY A 454 -6.68 -5.85 -8.38
N LEU A 455 -7.03 -4.65 -8.80
CA LEU A 455 -6.11 -3.71 -9.45
C LEU A 455 -5.79 -2.47 -8.59
N ARG A 456 -6.45 -2.28 -7.44
CA ARG A 456 -6.41 -1.00 -6.70
C ARG A 456 -6.82 0.15 -7.63
N MET A 457 -6.09 1.27 -7.61
CA MET A 457 -6.32 2.42 -8.47
C MET A 457 -6.07 2.14 -9.96
N GLY A 458 -5.50 0.98 -10.31
CA GLY A 458 -5.37 0.54 -11.69
C GLY A 458 -6.71 0.32 -12.39
N GLY A 459 -7.77 -0.07 -11.66
CA GLY A 459 -9.09 -0.28 -12.25
C GLY A 459 -10.10 -0.99 -11.36
N GLU A 460 -11.33 -1.07 -11.85
CA GLU A 460 -12.46 -1.74 -11.18
C GLU A 460 -12.56 -3.18 -11.69
N ALA A 461 -11.71 -4.07 -11.16
CA ALA A 461 -11.74 -5.49 -11.52
C ALA A 461 -11.25 -6.40 -10.38
N LEU A 462 -11.72 -7.66 -10.40
CA LEU A 462 -11.20 -8.79 -9.62
C LEU A 462 -10.89 -9.95 -10.57
N TYR A 463 -9.71 -10.53 -10.43
CA TYR A 463 -9.23 -11.62 -11.28
C TYR A 463 -9.02 -12.92 -10.50
N GLY A 464 -9.20 -14.04 -11.20
CA GLY A 464 -8.77 -15.37 -10.77
C GLY A 464 -7.86 -15.99 -11.82
N LEU A 465 -6.69 -16.48 -11.39
CA LEU A 465 -5.67 -17.07 -12.24
C LEU A 465 -5.37 -18.51 -11.81
N ASN A 466 -5.24 -19.39 -12.80
CA ASN A 466 -4.73 -20.73 -12.61
C ASN A 466 -3.22 -20.74 -12.84
N LEU A 467 -2.48 -21.08 -11.79
CA LEU A 467 -1.02 -21.13 -11.77
C LEU A 467 -0.46 -22.55 -11.70
N ILE A 468 -1.28 -23.61 -11.86
CA ILE A 468 -0.81 -25.02 -11.78
C ILE A 468 0.41 -25.26 -12.67
N ASN A 469 0.49 -24.59 -13.82
CA ASN A 469 1.67 -24.59 -14.69
C ASN A 469 2.32 -23.20 -14.70
N ASN A 470 3.53 -23.08 -14.15
CA ASN A 470 4.30 -21.82 -14.14
C ASN A 470 4.86 -21.40 -15.51
N GLU A 471 4.82 -22.27 -16.51
CA GLU A 471 5.24 -21.97 -17.89
C GLU A 471 4.06 -21.57 -18.78
N SER A 472 2.82 -21.78 -18.33
CA SER A 472 1.59 -21.50 -19.10
C SER A 472 0.41 -21.22 -18.18
N PRO A 473 0.38 -20.04 -17.51
CA PRO A 473 -0.75 -19.63 -16.69
C PRO A 473 -2.02 -19.45 -17.54
N SER A 474 -3.19 -19.50 -16.91
CA SER A 474 -4.47 -19.25 -17.58
C SER A 474 -5.45 -18.45 -16.73
N MET A 475 -6.37 -17.73 -17.40
CA MET A 475 -7.47 -17.03 -16.73
C MET A 475 -8.51 -18.04 -16.23
N MET A 476 -8.96 -17.88 -14.99
CA MET A 476 -10.15 -18.54 -14.48
C MET A 476 -11.39 -17.67 -14.70
N PHE A 477 -11.29 -16.40 -14.30
CA PHE A 477 -12.33 -15.39 -14.49
C PHE A 477 -11.75 -13.97 -14.41
N ALA A 478 -12.53 -13.01 -14.93
CA ALA A 478 -12.35 -11.58 -14.78
C ALA A 478 -13.72 -10.99 -14.45
N ILE A 479 -13.84 -10.35 -13.29
CA ILE A 479 -15.08 -9.72 -12.82
C ILE A 479 -14.88 -8.22 -12.86
N THR A 480 -15.78 -7.50 -13.51
CA THR A 480 -15.81 -6.04 -13.58
C THR A 480 -17.22 -5.54 -13.24
N PRO A 481 -17.46 -4.23 -13.11
CA PRO A 481 -18.81 -3.70 -12.94
C PRO A 481 -19.79 -4.05 -14.06
N ALA A 482 -19.28 -4.44 -15.24
CA ALA A 482 -20.10 -4.90 -16.35
C ALA A 482 -20.54 -6.38 -16.21
N THR A 483 -19.90 -7.15 -15.32
CA THR A 483 -20.32 -8.51 -14.98
C THR A 483 -21.65 -8.46 -14.22
N SER A 484 -22.62 -9.29 -14.62
CA SER A 484 -23.95 -9.34 -13.98
C SER A 484 -23.84 -9.58 -12.46
N GLY A 485 -24.54 -8.78 -11.66
CA GLY A 485 -24.50 -8.82 -10.20
C GLY A 485 -23.41 -7.99 -9.53
N PHE A 486 -22.50 -7.37 -10.31
CA PHE A 486 -21.36 -6.61 -9.79
C PHE A 486 -21.40 -5.11 -10.13
N SER A 487 -22.55 -4.55 -10.50
CA SER A 487 -22.69 -3.12 -10.84
C SER A 487 -22.26 -2.15 -9.73
N ARG A 488 -22.22 -2.61 -8.47
CA ARG A 488 -21.74 -1.85 -7.31
C ARG A 488 -20.25 -2.03 -7.03
N MET A 489 -19.51 -2.81 -7.81
CA MET A 489 -18.07 -2.97 -7.66
C MET A 489 -17.34 -1.64 -7.94
N GLY A 490 -16.40 -1.29 -7.08
CA GLY A 490 -15.42 -0.23 -7.26
C GLY A 490 -14.02 -0.82 -7.41
N GLN A 491 -13.00 -0.08 -6.97
CA GLN A 491 -11.62 -0.55 -7.01
C GLN A 491 -11.35 -1.54 -5.87
N ILE A 492 -10.96 -2.77 -6.18
CA ILE A 492 -10.66 -3.78 -5.15
C ILE A 492 -9.24 -3.56 -4.61
N TRP A 493 -9.14 -3.20 -3.33
CA TRP A 493 -7.89 -2.75 -2.71
C TRP A 493 -7.20 -3.77 -1.82
N GLU A 494 -7.95 -4.74 -1.30
CA GLU A 494 -7.46 -5.76 -0.36
C GLU A 494 -7.56 -7.16 -0.96
N LYS A 495 -6.79 -8.11 -0.39
CA LYS A 495 -6.89 -9.51 -0.78
C LYS A 495 -8.29 -10.05 -0.47
N PRO A 496 -8.92 -10.82 -1.36
CA PRO A 496 -10.11 -11.57 -0.98
C PRO A 496 -9.77 -12.59 0.10
N THR A 497 -10.74 -12.93 0.95
CA THR A 497 -10.61 -14.01 1.93
C THR A 497 -11.16 -15.30 1.33
N LYS A 498 -10.34 -16.36 1.28
CA LYS A 498 -10.79 -17.70 0.90
C LYS A 498 -11.50 -18.36 2.08
N ALA A 499 -12.65 -18.97 1.82
CA ALA A 499 -13.39 -19.79 2.78
C ALA A 499 -14.03 -20.99 2.05
N LYS A 500 -14.63 -21.90 2.80
CA LYS A 500 -15.42 -23.02 2.27
C LYS A 500 -16.86 -22.88 2.76
N ILE A 501 -17.83 -23.22 1.92
CA ILE A 501 -19.26 -23.28 2.27
C ILE A 501 -19.87 -24.58 1.76
N LYS A 502 -21.00 -24.99 2.32
CA LYS A 502 -21.72 -26.18 1.87
C LYS A 502 -22.99 -25.79 1.12
N MET A 503 -23.05 -26.15 -0.15
CA MET A 503 -24.10 -25.71 -1.08
C MET A 503 -25.25 -26.70 -1.21
N SER A 504 -25.07 -27.95 -0.76
CA SER A 504 -26.09 -29.00 -0.81
C SER A 504 -25.92 -30.04 0.30
N THR A 505 -26.99 -30.80 0.57
CA THR A 505 -26.97 -31.93 1.51
C THR A 505 -26.50 -33.25 0.87
N ALA A 506 -26.09 -33.24 -0.41
CA ALA A 506 -25.62 -34.43 -1.10
C ALA A 506 -24.32 -34.95 -0.46
N ALA A 507 -24.20 -36.28 -0.28
CA ALA A 507 -23.00 -36.89 0.29
C ALA A 507 -21.73 -36.64 -0.55
N SER A 508 -21.89 -36.31 -1.83
CA SER A 508 -20.80 -35.94 -2.74
C SER A 508 -20.34 -34.48 -2.59
N ASP A 509 -21.07 -33.64 -1.85
CA ASP A 509 -20.67 -32.25 -1.61
C ASP A 509 -19.58 -32.18 -0.53
N LYS A 510 -18.33 -32.05 -0.98
CA LYS A 510 -17.13 -31.87 -0.15
C LYS A 510 -16.89 -30.39 0.21
N GLY A 511 -17.84 -29.52 -0.09
CA GLY A 511 -17.73 -28.08 0.08
C GLY A 511 -17.31 -27.35 -1.19
N THR A 512 -17.75 -26.11 -1.28
CA THR A 512 -17.40 -25.16 -2.33
C THR A 512 -16.43 -24.14 -1.79
N ASP A 513 -15.24 -24.06 -2.40
CA ASP A 513 -14.31 -22.96 -2.14
C ASP A 513 -14.89 -21.63 -2.68
N VAL A 514 -14.87 -20.61 -1.84
CA VAL A 514 -15.39 -19.28 -2.14
C VAL A 514 -14.39 -18.19 -1.81
N LEU A 515 -14.56 -17.06 -2.47
CA LEU A 515 -13.87 -15.81 -2.14
C LEU A 515 -14.87 -14.82 -1.58
N VAL A 516 -14.51 -14.21 -0.45
CA VAL A 516 -15.28 -13.17 0.22
C VAL A 516 -14.51 -11.85 0.17
N PHE A 517 -15.12 -10.78 -0.32
CA PHE A 517 -14.45 -9.48 -0.47
C PHE A 517 -15.41 -8.30 -0.40
N GLY A 518 -14.90 -7.15 0.06
CA GLY A 518 -15.59 -5.87 0.04
C GLY A 518 -15.69 -5.32 -1.39
N GLY A 519 -16.72 -4.54 -1.66
CA GLY A 519 -17.07 -4.07 -2.99
C GLY A 519 -16.08 -3.06 -3.57
N GLY A 520 -15.18 -2.52 -2.76
CA GLY A 520 -14.07 -1.70 -3.21
C GLY A 520 -14.20 -0.21 -2.91
N TYR A 521 -13.28 0.56 -3.48
CA TYR A 521 -13.10 2.00 -3.28
C TYR A 521 -13.77 2.82 -4.40
N ASP A 522 -14.37 3.94 -4.01
CA ASP A 522 -14.89 4.99 -4.91
C ASP A 522 -13.97 6.21 -4.83
N MET A 523 -13.60 6.75 -6.00
CA MET A 523 -12.68 7.87 -6.13
C MET A 523 -13.13 9.15 -5.41
N CYS A 524 -14.40 9.28 -5.01
CA CYS A 524 -14.83 10.41 -4.19
C CYS A 524 -14.10 10.52 -2.85
N TYR A 525 -13.58 9.43 -2.30
CA TYR A 525 -12.79 9.46 -1.06
C TYR A 525 -11.37 10.03 -1.23
N GLU A 526 -10.92 10.33 -2.46
CA GLU A 526 -9.70 11.10 -2.71
C GLU A 526 -9.89 12.58 -2.32
N TYR A 527 -11.12 13.07 -2.24
CA TYR A 527 -11.41 14.37 -1.66
C TYR A 527 -11.40 14.25 -0.13
N GLU A 528 -10.44 14.90 0.52
CA GLU A 528 -10.23 14.87 1.99
C GLU A 528 -11.52 15.14 2.78
N GLY A 529 -12.32 16.12 2.35
CA GLY A 529 -13.57 16.51 3.01
C GLY A 529 -14.78 15.63 2.70
N PHE A 530 -14.66 14.61 1.84
CA PHE A 530 -15.80 13.81 1.40
C PHE A 530 -16.27 12.83 2.48
N GLN A 531 -17.58 12.88 2.75
CA GLN A 531 -18.39 11.83 3.35
C GLN A 531 -19.79 11.91 2.71
N LEU A 532 -20.56 10.82 2.74
CA LEU A 532 -21.92 10.84 2.18
C LEU A 532 -22.78 11.93 2.83
N GLY A 533 -23.56 12.63 2.00
CA GLY A 533 -24.43 13.73 2.42
C GLY A 533 -23.71 15.06 2.69
N VAL A 534 -22.37 15.13 2.57
CA VAL A 534 -21.64 16.40 2.67
C VAL A 534 -21.78 17.17 1.37
N THR A 535 -22.30 18.39 1.47
CA THR A 535 -22.43 19.33 0.34
C THR A 535 -21.37 20.42 0.45
N ASN A 536 -20.38 20.39 -0.45
CA ASN A 536 -19.31 21.40 -0.58
C ASN A 536 -18.88 21.48 -2.06
N SER A 537 -18.70 22.69 -2.58
CA SER A 537 -18.26 22.92 -3.97
C SER A 537 -16.90 22.32 -4.31
N GLU A 538 -16.00 22.18 -3.33
CA GLU A 538 -14.68 21.55 -3.51
C GLU A 538 -14.77 20.06 -3.83
N LEU A 539 -15.90 19.42 -3.48
CA LEU A 539 -16.14 18.00 -3.74
C LEU A 539 -16.65 17.72 -5.16
N LYS A 540 -16.89 18.75 -5.98
CA LYS A 540 -17.33 18.62 -7.38
C LYS A 540 -18.48 17.62 -7.54
N GLU A 541 -18.36 16.64 -8.43
CA GLU A 541 -19.34 15.58 -8.69
C GLU A 541 -19.65 14.68 -7.48
N CYS A 542 -18.84 14.74 -6.43
CA CYS A 542 -19.04 14.00 -5.19
C CYS A 542 -19.91 14.76 -4.16
N SER A 543 -20.13 16.06 -4.36
CA SER A 543 -20.94 16.89 -3.46
C SER A 543 -22.37 16.37 -3.36
N GLY A 544 -22.86 16.17 -2.12
CA GLY A 544 -24.23 15.74 -1.84
C GLY A 544 -24.55 14.30 -2.23
N LYS A 545 -23.57 13.47 -2.60
CA LYS A 545 -23.81 12.04 -2.90
C LYS A 545 -24.42 11.32 -1.70
N THR A 546 -25.42 10.48 -1.98
CA THR A 546 -26.14 9.69 -0.96
C THR A 546 -25.76 8.20 -0.96
N SER A 547 -24.97 7.76 -1.94
CA SER A 547 -24.37 6.43 -2.05
C SER A 547 -23.18 6.48 -3.02
N VAL A 548 -22.24 5.57 -2.88
CA VAL A 548 -21.01 5.46 -3.69
C VAL A 548 -20.80 4.03 -4.20
N LYS A 549 -19.95 3.85 -5.22
CA LYS A 549 -19.48 2.52 -5.61
C LYS A 549 -18.74 1.83 -4.46
N GLY A 550 -18.63 0.52 -4.58
CA GLY A 550 -17.97 -0.34 -3.62
C GLY A 550 -18.72 -0.53 -2.30
N ASN A 551 -19.98 -0.09 -2.21
CA ASN A 551 -20.84 -0.25 -1.05
C ASN A 551 -21.52 -1.62 -0.98
N ALA A 552 -20.77 -2.67 -1.32
CA ALA A 552 -21.25 -4.04 -1.34
C ALA A 552 -20.25 -4.97 -0.64
N VAL A 553 -20.69 -6.16 -0.27
CA VAL A 553 -19.81 -7.31 0.03
C VAL A 553 -20.26 -8.45 -0.87
N TYR A 554 -19.30 -9.26 -1.35
CA TYR A 554 -19.53 -10.33 -2.30
C TYR A 554 -18.97 -11.65 -1.78
N ILE A 555 -19.71 -12.73 -2.03
CA ILE A 555 -19.26 -14.12 -1.93
C ILE A 555 -19.39 -14.73 -3.33
N ILE A 556 -18.28 -15.21 -3.89
CA ILE A 556 -18.23 -15.80 -5.23
C ILE A 556 -17.61 -17.19 -5.17
N ASN A 557 -17.96 -18.04 -6.12
CA ASN A 557 -17.28 -19.31 -6.32
C ASN A 557 -15.81 -19.05 -6.72
N ALA A 558 -14.85 -19.61 -5.98
CA ALA A 558 -13.42 -19.34 -6.19
C ALA A 558 -12.88 -19.93 -7.50
N LYS A 559 -13.58 -20.88 -8.12
CA LYS A 559 -13.17 -21.50 -9.38
C LYS A 559 -13.75 -20.81 -10.61
N THR A 560 -15.01 -20.41 -10.55
CA THR A 560 -15.74 -19.90 -11.71
C THR A 560 -15.97 -18.38 -11.68
N GLY A 561 -15.81 -17.75 -10.51
CA GLY A 561 -16.14 -16.34 -10.31
C GLY A 561 -17.65 -16.06 -10.24
N ALA A 562 -18.49 -17.09 -10.25
CA ALA A 562 -19.94 -16.92 -10.19
C ALA A 562 -20.38 -16.32 -8.84
N LEU A 563 -21.27 -15.33 -8.89
CA LEU A 563 -21.86 -14.73 -7.69
C LEU A 563 -22.72 -15.74 -6.94
N ILE A 564 -22.43 -15.93 -5.65
CA ILE A 564 -23.22 -16.78 -4.74
C ILE A 564 -24.10 -15.91 -3.85
N TRP A 565 -23.53 -14.85 -3.29
CA TRP A 565 -24.27 -13.93 -2.43
C TRP A 565 -23.65 -12.53 -2.46
N SER A 566 -24.50 -11.50 -2.33
CA SER A 566 -24.05 -10.13 -2.08
C SER A 566 -24.95 -9.39 -1.09
N ALA A 567 -24.39 -8.43 -0.36
CA ALA A 567 -25.16 -7.44 0.38
C ALA A 567 -24.76 -6.02 0.01
N SER A 568 -25.74 -5.13 -0.16
CA SER A 568 -25.55 -3.72 -0.49
C SER A 568 -26.82 -2.92 -0.19
N SER A 569 -26.76 -1.59 -0.19
CA SER A 569 -27.98 -0.77 -0.22
C SER A 569 -28.71 -0.82 -1.57
N ASP A 570 -28.10 -1.39 -2.61
CA ASP A 570 -28.72 -1.58 -3.92
C ASP A 570 -29.81 -2.67 -3.89
N SER A 571 -30.91 -2.49 -4.64
CA SER A 571 -32.01 -3.46 -4.67
C SER A 571 -31.71 -4.70 -5.51
N GLY A 572 -30.64 -4.69 -6.33
CA GLY A 572 -30.17 -5.83 -7.09
C GLY A 572 -29.22 -6.77 -6.32
N ALA A 573 -28.85 -6.44 -5.09
CA ALA A 573 -28.06 -7.32 -4.23
C ALA A 573 -28.89 -8.50 -3.70
N THR A 574 -28.25 -9.63 -3.39
CA THR A 574 -28.95 -10.79 -2.78
C THR A 574 -29.62 -10.41 -1.45
N THR A 575 -28.97 -9.56 -0.66
CA THR A 575 -29.52 -8.99 0.57
C THR A 575 -29.43 -7.47 0.54
N SER A 576 -30.59 -6.80 0.52
CA SER A 576 -30.62 -5.34 0.59
C SER A 576 -30.46 -4.84 2.02
N VAL A 577 -29.47 -3.98 2.25
CA VAL A 577 -29.14 -3.40 3.56
C VAL A 577 -29.08 -1.88 3.41
N PRO A 578 -30.14 -1.14 3.79
CA PRO A 578 -30.26 0.29 3.49
C PRO A 578 -29.11 1.17 4.00
N THR A 579 -28.39 0.73 5.04
CA THR A 579 -27.28 1.48 5.66
C THR A 579 -25.92 1.23 4.99
N MET A 580 -25.80 0.22 4.12
CA MET A 580 -24.57 -0.09 3.37
C MET A 580 -24.42 0.82 2.15
N LYS A 581 -24.15 2.10 2.40
CA LYS A 581 -24.07 3.14 1.35
C LYS A 581 -22.64 3.60 1.05
N ASN A 582 -21.70 3.41 1.97
CA ASN A 582 -20.29 3.79 1.86
C ASN A 582 -19.45 2.66 1.28
N SER A 583 -18.30 3.01 0.70
CA SER A 583 -17.34 2.03 0.17
C SER A 583 -16.81 1.08 1.25
N ILE A 584 -16.76 -0.21 0.92
CA ILE A 584 -16.24 -1.30 1.75
C ILE A 584 -14.92 -1.74 1.12
N VAL A 585 -13.84 -1.16 1.63
CA VAL A 585 -12.49 -1.26 1.06
C VAL A 585 -11.65 -2.29 1.80
N ALA A 586 -11.85 -2.34 3.11
CA ALA A 586 -11.16 -3.26 4.00
C ALA A 586 -11.41 -4.73 3.62
N GLY A 587 -10.43 -5.58 3.93
CA GLY A 587 -10.59 -7.03 3.87
C GLY A 587 -11.74 -7.50 4.78
N VAL A 588 -12.31 -8.66 4.46
CA VAL A 588 -13.42 -9.27 5.21
C VAL A 588 -12.88 -10.37 6.11
N THR A 589 -13.29 -10.39 7.37
CA THR A 589 -12.93 -11.46 8.31
C THR A 589 -14.01 -12.52 8.34
N THR A 590 -13.65 -13.76 8.02
CA THR A 590 -14.56 -14.92 8.03
C THR A 590 -14.36 -15.73 9.31
N LEU A 591 -15.44 -16.30 9.84
CA LEU A 591 -15.43 -17.16 11.02
C LEU A 591 -16.23 -18.43 10.76
N ASP A 592 -15.69 -19.53 11.24
CA ASP A 592 -16.33 -20.84 11.40
C ASP A 592 -16.48 -21.03 12.92
N ARG A 593 -17.71 -21.04 13.40
CA ARG A 593 -18.01 -20.92 14.84
C ARG A 593 -18.09 -22.29 15.51
N ASP A 594 -18.56 -23.30 14.80
CA ASP A 594 -18.69 -24.67 15.30
C ASP A 594 -17.53 -25.59 14.87
N ASN A 595 -16.60 -25.06 14.09
CA ASN A 595 -15.38 -25.70 13.65
C ASN A 595 -15.66 -26.94 12.79
N ASP A 596 -16.65 -26.82 11.90
CA ASP A 596 -17.05 -27.86 10.94
C ASP A 596 -16.31 -27.74 9.58
N GLY A 597 -15.49 -26.70 9.41
CA GLY A 597 -14.73 -26.41 8.20
C GLY A 597 -15.46 -25.48 7.23
N PHE A 598 -16.67 -25.03 7.55
CA PHE A 598 -17.48 -24.13 6.74
C PHE A 598 -17.69 -22.79 7.44
N MET A 599 -17.67 -21.71 6.66
CA MET A 599 -17.86 -20.36 7.20
C MET A 599 -19.33 -20.13 7.63
N ASP A 600 -19.50 -19.51 8.80
CA ASP A 600 -20.81 -19.11 9.37
C ASP A 600 -21.01 -17.61 9.45
N HIS A 601 -19.93 -16.84 9.68
CA HIS A 601 -20.02 -15.40 9.92
C HIS A 601 -18.96 -14.64 9.18
N ILE A 602 -19.28 -13.40 8.81
CA ILE A 602 -18.30 -12.43 8.32
C ILE A 602 -18.42 -11.10 9.05
N TYR A 603 -17.28 -10.44 9.29
CA TYR A 603 -17.19 -9.07 9.74
C TYR A 603 -16.50 -8.20 8.67
N PHE A 604 -17.05 -7.01 8.44
CA PHE A 604 -16.50 -6.04 7.50
C PHE A 604 -16.82 -4.62 7.97
N ALA A 605 -16.05 -3.65 7.48
CA ALA A 605 -16.17 -2.24 7.86
C ALA A 605 -16.10 -1.34 6.64
N ASP A 606 -16.72 -0.16 6.72
CA ASP A 606 -16.81 0.79 5.62
C ASP A 606 -16.09 2.13 5.89
N LEU A 607 -15.94 2.92 4.83
CA LEU A 607 -15.33 4.25 4.91
C LEU A 607 -16.25 5.33 5.54
N GLY A 608 -17.47 4.96 5.93
CA GLY A 608 -18.38 5.81 6.72
C GLY A 608 -18.25 5.60 8.22
N GLY A 609 -17.35 4.73 8.67
CA GLY A 609 -17.10 4.45 10.08
C GLY A 609 -18.09 3.44 10.66
N GLN A 610 -18.68 2.59 9.82
CA GLN A 610 -19.60 1.54 10.23
C GLN A 610 -18.91 0.17 10.24
N VAL A 611 -19.34 -0.70 11.14
CA VAL A 611 -18.93 -2.11 11.20
C VAL A 611 -20.18 -2.97 11.05
N PHE A 612 -20.09 -4.03 10.28
CA PHE A 612 -21.19 -4.95 9.99
C PHE A 612 -20.79 -6.38 10.29
N ARG A 613 -21.80 -7.21 10.59
CA ARG A 613 -21.71 -8.67 10.67
C ARG A 613 -22.77 -9.27 9.75
N ALA A 614 -22.43 -10.27 8.95
CA ALA A 614 -23.41 -11.10 8.25
C ALA A 614 -23.31 -12.54 8.74
N ASP A 615 -24.48 -13.15 8.96
CA ASP A 615 -24.63 -14.47 9.56
C ASP A 615 -25.26 -15.43 8.55
N PHE A 616 -24.72 -16.64 8.46
CA PHE A 616 -25.10 -17.65 7.47
C PHE A 616 -25.40 -18.99 8.13
N THR A 617 -26.05 -19.86 7.37
CA THR A 617 -26.23 -21.27 7.68
C THR A 617 -25.82 -22.09 6.46
N ASN A 618 -25.15 -23.21 6.68
CA ASN A 618 -24.72 -24.15 5.65
C ASN A 618 -25.79 -25.23 5.39
N ALA A 619 -25.74 -25.88 4.21
CA ALA A 619 -26.66 -26.98 3.90
C ALA A 619 -26.55 -28.11 4.93
N GLY A 620 -27.69 -28.58 5.44
CA GLY A 620 -27.77 -29.56 6.53
C GLY A 620 -28.02 -28.94 7.91
N PHE A 621 -27.79 -27.63 8.08
CA PHE A 621 -28.07 -26.94 9.33
C PHE A 621 -29.58 -26.94 9.63
N VAL A 622 -29.99 -27.28 10.85
CA VAL A 622 -31.39 -27.30 11.27
C VAL A 622 -31.69 -26.05 12.08
N LYS A 623 -32.39 -25.08 11.48
CA LYS A 623 -32.73 -23.83 12.17
C LYS A 623 -33.63 -24.09 13.39
N PRO A 624 -33.27 -23.61 14.58
CA PRO A 624 -34.10 -23.75 15.76
C PRO A 624 -35.45 -23.05 15.60
N SER A 625 -36.54 -23.76 15.89
CA SER A 625 -37.90 -23.20 15.88
C SER A 625 -38.30 -22.74 17.28
N THR A 626 -38.91 -21.55 17.36
CA THR A 626 -39.50 -21.02 18.61
C THR A 626 -40.88 -21.61 18.90
N THR A 627 -41.48 -22.29 17.93
CA THR A 627 -42.70 -23.10 18.06
C THR A 627 -42.35 -24.59 17.99
N ALA A 628 -43.16 -25.46 18.61
CA ALA A 628 -42.92 -26.92 18.68
C ALA A 628 -43.00 -27.69 17.34
N THR A 629 -42.97 -26.98 16.22
CA THR A 629 -42.90 -27.58 14.88
C THR A 629 -41.49 -28.09 14.59
N ALA A 630 -41.38 -29.30 14.03
CA ALA A 630 -40.10 -29.83 13.57
C ALA A 630 -39.54 -28.97 12.43
N SER A 631 -38.30 -28.50 12.58
CA SER A 631 -37.58 -27.79 11.53
C SER A 631 -36.90 -28.77 10.58
N SER A 632 -37.05 -28.56 9.28
CA SER A 632 -36.27 -29.27 8.26
C SER A 632 -34.85 -28.69 8.14
N PRO A 633 -33.85 -29.51 7.77
CA PRO A 633 -32.52 -29.00 7.48
C PRO A 633 -32.53 -28.06 6.26
N GLU A 634 -31.69 -27.04 6.30
CA GLU A 634 -31.40 -26.17 5.15
C GLU A 634 -30.86 -27.00 3.98
N THR A 635 -31.28 -26.68 2.76
CA THR A 635 -30.86 -27.43 1.56
C THR A 635 -29.67 -26.80 0.84
N SER A 636 -29.29 -25.59 1.21
CA SER A 636 -28.18 -24.82 0.63
C SER A 636 -27.57 -23.85 1.64
N PHE A 637 -26.46 -23.22 1.26
CA PHE A 637 -25.92 -22.06 1.96
C PHE A 637 -26.92 -20.88 1.88
N THR A 638 -27.23 -20.28 3.03
CA THR A 638 -28.26 -19.24 3.15
C THR A 638 -27.80 -18.13 4.07
N ASN A 639 -27.99 -16.86 3.67
CA ASN A 639 -27.84 -15.72 4.58
C ASN A 639 -29.04 -15.65 5.53
N THR A 640 -28.77 -15.57 6.84
CA THR A 640 -29.80 -15.39 7.87
C THR A 640 -30.08 -13.92 8.11
N ARG A 641 -29.04 -13.09 8.17
CA ARG A 641 -29.15 -11.64 8.37
C ARG A 641 -27.85 -10.90 8.06
N VAL A 642 -27.96 -9.59 7.94
CA VAL A 642 -26.85 -8.63 7.99
C VAL A 642 -27.19 -7.58 9.06
N THR A 643 -26.31 -7.41 10.03
CA THR A 643 -26.45 -6.48 11.15
C THR A 643 -25.41 -5.39 11.06
N ARG A 644 -25.82 -4.13 11.15
CA ARG A 644 -24.88 -3.04 11.45
C ARG A 644 -24.53 -3.09 12.93
N VAL A 645 -23.30 -3.48 13.24
CA VAL A 645 -22.78 -3.60 14.61
C VAL A 645 -22.45 -2.23 15.18
N LEU A 646 -21.71 -1.41 14.43
CA LEU A 646 -21.32 -0.05 14.83
C LEU A 646 -21.84 0.94 13.79
N GLN A 647 -22.45 2.03 14.25
CA GLN A 647 -22.83 3.14 13.38
C GLN A 647 -21.76 4.24 13.34
N SER A 648 -21.86 5.13 12.34
CA SER A 648 -21.00 6.30 12.19
C SER A 648 -20.95 7.15 13.46
N ALA A 649 -19.77 7.69 13.78
CA ALA A 649 -19.54 8.43 15.01
C ALA A 649 -20.15 9.84 15.01
N TYR A 650 -20.30 10.45 13.84
CA TYR A 650 -20.72 11.84 13.66
C TYR A 650 -21.88 11.97 12.66
N THR A 651 -22.74 12.97 12.89
CA THR A 651 -23.88 13.34 12.04
C THR A 651 -23.93 14.88 11.91
N GLY A 652 -24.86 15.39 11.08
CA GLY A 652 -25.02 16.84 10.90
C GLY A 652 -23.77 17.50 10.30
N SER A 653 -23.35 18.64 10.83
CA SER A 653 -22.18 19.39 10.36
C SER A 653 -20.86 18.64 10.52
N ASP A 654 -20.81 17.68 11.45
CA ASP A 654 -19.60 16.91 11.76
C ASP A 654 -19.46 15.63 10.91
N THR A 655 -20.42 15.34 10.03
CA THR A 655 -20.43 14.15 9.17
C THR A 655 -19.12 13.96 8.41
N LYS A 656 -18.49 15.05 7.95
CA LYS A 656 -17.19 15.02 7.23
C LYS A 656 -16.04 14.42 8.05
N TYR A 657 -16.14 14.40 9.38
CA TYR A 657 -15.12 13.83 10.26
C TYR A 657 -15.32 12.34 10.56
N ASN A 658 -16.38 11.72 10.01
CA ASN A 658 -16.59 10.28 10.17
C ASN A 658 -15.33 9.49 9.83
N HIS A 659 -15.10 8.50 10.67
CA HIS A 659 -13.93 7.65 10.61
C HIS A 659 -13.94 6.80 9.35
N ARG A 660 -12.75 6.53 8.80
CA ARG A 660 -12.58 5.69 7.62
C ARG A 660 -11.85 4.42 8.03
N PHE A 661 -12.40 3.25 7.73
CA PHE A 661 -11.78 1.96 8.00
C PHE A 661 -11.26 1.34 6.69
N TYR A 662 -9.94 1.42 6.48
CA TYR A 662 -9.27 0.82 5.30
C TYR A 662 -8.77 -0.60 5.55
N GLU A 663 -8.70 -1.01 6.82
CA GLU A 663 -8.02 -2.23 7.24
C GLU A 663 -9.03 -3.29 7.71
N ARG A 664 -8.71 -4.56 7.47
CA ARG A 664 -9.56 -5.70 7.85
C ARG A 664 -9.87 -5.70 9.36
N PRO A 665 -11.13 -5.88 9.80
CA PRO A 665 -11.46 -6.04 11.21
C PRO A 665 -10.74 -7.24 11.85
N VAL A 666 -10.06 -7.05 12.97
CA VAL A 666 -9.34 -8.13 13.66
C VAL A 666 -10.21 -8.72 14.76
N VAL A 667 -10.60 -9.98 14.60
CA VAL A 667 -11.50 -10.67 15.54
C VAL A 667 -10.72 -11.68 16.37
N SER A 668 -10.94 -11.66 17.68
CA SER A 668 -10.37 -12.61 18.65
C SER A 668 -11.42 -12.95 19.71
N PHE A 669 -11.29 -14.06 20.42
CA PHE A 669 -12.30 -14.52 21.38
C PHE A 669 -11.77 -14.50 22.80
N TYR A 670 -12.61 -14.04 23.74
CA TYR A 670 -12.27 -13.95 25.15
C TYR A 670 -13.44 -14.41 26.02
N ARG A 671 -13.10 -14.75 27.26
CA ARG A 671 -14.08 -15.06 28.30
C ARG A 671 -14.15 -13.91 29.29
N ASN A 672 -15.35 -13.42 29.57
CA ASN A 672 -15.58 -12.47 30.63
C ASN A 672 -15.39 -13.19 31.99
N PRO A 673 -14.50 -12.72 32.88
CA PRO A 673 -14.21 -13.41 34.13
C PRO A 673 -15.33 -13.30 35.17
N VAL A 674 -16.26 -12.34 35.01
CA VAL A 674 -17.39 -12.14 35.94
C VAL A 674 -18.60 -12.97 35.52
N SER A 675 -19.02 -12.89 34.26
CA SER A 675 -20.19 -13.64 33.76
C SER A 675 -19.84 -15.04 33.26
N SER A 676 -18.55 -15.36 33.10
CA SER A 676 -18.07 -16.57 32.42
C SER A 676 -18.53 -16.72 30.96
N SER A 677 -19.18 -15.72 30.37
CA SER A 677 -19.63 -15.76 28.97
C SER A 677 -18.49 -15.50 28.00
N LEU A 678 -18.50 -16.20 26.86
CA LEU A 678 -17.62 -15.86 25.74
C LEU A 678 -18.13 -14.61 25.02
N PHE A 679 -17.22 -13.91 24.32
CA PHE A 679 -17.54 -12.87 23.36
C PHE A 679 -16.44 -12.79 22.30
N ALA A 680 -16.81 -12.35 21.10
CA ALA A 680 -15.84 -11.95 20.08
C ALA A 680 -15.46 -10.48 20.31
N LEU A 681 -14.17 -10.18 20.32
CA LEU A 681 -13.64 -8.84 20.33
C LEU A 681 -13.26 -8.45 18.91
N VAL A 682 -14.04 -7.54 18.32
CA VAL A 682 -13.83 -7.00 16.97
C VAL A 682 -13.06 -5.69 17.10
N ASN A 683 -11.80 -5.69 16.66
CA ASN A 683 -10.95 -4.52 16.66
C ASN A 683 -10.91 -3.87 15.27
N VAL A 684 -11.13 -2.57 15.22
CA VAL A 684 -10.97 -1.74 14.01
C VAL A 684 -10.26 -0.44 14.39
N ILE A 685 -9.34 0.01 13.53
CA ILE A 685 -8.63 1.29 13.71
C ILE A 685 -8.93 2.20 12.53
N SER A 686 -9.26 3.45 12.81
CA SER A 686 -9.54 4.43 11.77
C SER A 686 -8.30 5.19 11.34
N GLY A 687 -8.29 5.56 10.06
CA GLY A 687 -7.29 6.45 9.50
C GLY A 687 -7.56 6.71 8.04
N ASP A 688 -7.18 7.88 7.56
CA ASP A 688 -7.39 8.24 6.16
C ASP A 688 -6.18 7.88 5.30
N ARG A 689 -6.24 6.71 4.65
CA ARG A 689 -5.14 6.17 3.84
C ARG A 689 -4.97 6.89 2.50
N SER A 690 -6.05 7.34 1.86
CA SER A 690 -5.98 8.10 0.59
C SER A 690 -5.41 9.50 0.79
N SER A 691 -5.65 10.10 1.97
CA SER A 691 -5.11 11.40 2.37
C SER A 691 -4.25 11.28 3.64
N PRO A 692 -3.08 10.63 3.58
CA PRO A 692 -2.28 10.38 4.79
C PRO A 692 -1.76 11.68 5.42
N LEU A 693 -1.57 12.73 4.62
CA LEU A 693 -1.19 14.07 5.10
C LEU A 693 -2.36 14.90 5.62
N SER A 694 -3.59 14.40 5.54
CA SER A 694 -4.80 15.09 6.02
C SER A 694 -4.66 15.53 7.47
N LYS A 695 -5.08 16.77 7.73
CA LYS A 695 -5.14 17.39 9.05
C LYS A 695 -6.57 17.80 9.44
N ILE A 696 -7.57 17.20 8.80
CA ILE A 696 -8.98 17.52 9.03
C ILE A 696 -9.45 17.15 10.45
N ARG A 697 -8.89 16.09 11.06
CA ARG A 697 -9.26 15.59 12.39
C ARG A 697 -8.34 16.14 13.49
N ASP A 698 -8.85 17.04 14.32
CA ASP A 698 -8.15 17.57 15.50
C ASP A 698 -8.29 16.64 16.73
N LEU A 699 -8.01 17.14 17.94
CA LEU A 699 -8.16 16.35 19.18
C LEU A 699 -9.61 15.91 19.44
N SER A 700 -10.57 16.81 19.20
CA SER A 700 -12.00 16.56 19.44
C SER A 700 -12.61 15.58 18.43
N LYS A 701 -12.00 15.51 17.24
CA LYS A 701 -12.41 14.65 16.12
C LYS A 701 -11.35 13.60 15.76
N SER A 702 -10.45 13.26 16.68
CA SER A 702 -9.33 12.36 16.43
C SER A 702 -9.79 11.00 15.91
N ASP A 703 -8.97 10.40 15.04
CA ASP A 703 -9.11 9.00 14.65
C ASP A 703 -9.06 8.10 15.90
N ARG A 704 -9.59 6.87 15.81
CA ARG A 704 -9.81 6.00 16.97
C ARG A 704 -9.45 4.55 16.70
N LEU A 705 -8.95 3.90 17.73
CA LEU A 705 -8.97 2.44 17.85
C LEU A 705 -10.24 2.02 18.59
N TYR A 706 -10.92 1.00 18.11
CA TYR A 706 -12.11 0.42 18.71
C TYR A 706 -11.87 -1.04 19.10
N GLY A 707 -12.44 -1.46 20.22
CA GLY A 707 -12.63 -2.86 20.60
C GLY A 707 -14.10 -3.12 20.92
N ILE A 708 -14.83 -3.75 19.99
CA ILE A 708 -16.26 -4.04 20.13
C ILE A 708 -16.43 -5.46 20.67
N MET A 709 -17.11 -5.60 21.81
CA MET A 709 -17.40 -6.89 22.43
C MET A 709 -18.72 -7.45 21.89
N ASP A 710 -18.66 -8.22 20.81
CA ASP A 710 -19.80 -8.93 20.25
C ASP A 710 -20.12 -10.18 21.09
N THR A 711 -21.12 -10.03 21.96
CA THR A 711 -21.66 -11.11 22.81
C THR A 711 -22.74 -11.93 22.12
N ASP A 712 -23.22 -11.49 20.96
CA ASP A 712 -24.29 -12.17 20.24
C ASP A 712 -23.74 -13.38 19.49
N VAL A 713 -22.62 -13.23 18.78
CA VAL A 713 -22.05 -14.30 17.94
C VAL A 713 -21.67 -15.55 18.73
N THR A 714 -21.46 -15.44 20.05
CA THR A 714 -21.10 -16.56 20.93
C THR A 714 -22.30 -17.19 21.64
N LYS A 715 -23.54 -16.77 21.31
CA LYS A 715 -24.75 -17.41 21.83
C LYS A 715 -24.95 -18.80 21.22
N ALA A 716 -25.62 -19.67 21.96
CA ALA A 716 -26.01 -20.98 21.47
C ALA A 716 -26.98 -20.85 20.27
N ASP A 717 -26.96 -21.83 19.36
CA ASP A 717 -27.73 -21.77 18.11
C ASP A 717 -29.22 -21.59 18.32
N ASN A 718 -29.77 -22.27 19.33
CA ASN A 718 -31.18 -22.17 19.72
C ASN A 718 -31.63 -20.75 20.12
N ILE A 719 -30.67 -19.85 20.35
CA ILE A 719 -30.92 -18.42 20.57
C ILE A 719 -30.49 -17.62 19.33
N PHE A 720 -29.25 -17.81 18.87
CA PHE A 720 -28.66 -16.96 17.83
C PHE A 720 -29.35 -17.08 16.46
N TYR A 721 -29.81 -18.28 16.10
CA TYR A 721 -30.52 -18.55 14.85
C TYR A 721 -32.04 -18.67 15.04
N ALA A 722 -32.56 -18.35 16.23
CA ALA A 722 -34.00 -18.32 16.46
C ALA A 722 -34.67 -17.27 15.57
N SER A 723 -35.87 -17.58 15.07
CA SER A 723 -36.63 -16.68 14.18
C SER A 723 -36.99 -15.34 14.82
N ASN A 724 -37.03 -15.25 16.14
CA ASN A 724 -37.30 -14.03 16.89
C ASN A 724 -36.03 -13.35 17.43
N PHE A 725 -34.82 -13.77 17.02
CA PHE A 725 -33.57 -13.23 17.60
C PHE A 725 -33.50 -11.70 17.55
N THR A 726 -33.93 -11.07 16.46
CA THR A 726 -33.91 -9.60 16.29
C THR A 726 -35.03 -8.85 17.04
N THR A 727 -36.06 -9.55 17.50
CA THR A 727 -37.23 -8.96 18.18
C THR A 727 -37.35 -9.35 19.65
N ALA A 728 -36.70 -10.43 20.07
CA ALA A 728 -36.62 -10.87 21.44
C ALA A 728 -35.84 -9.86 22.29
N SER A 729 -36.17 -9.77 23.59
CA SER A 729 -35.50 -8.88 24.53
C SER A 729 -34.39 -9.58 25.33
N ASN A 730 -33.44 -8.78 25.84
CA ASN A 730 -32.43 -9.19 26.82
C ASN A 730 -31.52 -10.36 26.37
N ALA A 731 -31.29 -11.33 27.26
CA ALA A 731 -30.34 -12.43 27.08
C ALA A 731 -30.65 -13.33 25.86
N ASN A 732 -31.91 -13.37 25.42
CA ASN A 732 -32.38 -14.25 24.35
C ASN A 732 -32.56 -13.52 23.00
N GLY A 733 -32.27 -12.22 22.93
CA GLY A 733 -32.40 -11.42 21.71
C GLY A 733 -31.09 -10.77 21.29
N GLN A 734 -31.13 -10.02 20.21
CA GLN A 734 -29.99 -9.28 19.68
C GLN A 734 -29.59 -8.13 20.62
N LYS A 735 -28.32 -8.08 21.01
CA LYS A 735 -27.75 -7.02 21.85
C LYS A 735 -26.80 -6.10 21.07
N ILE A 736 -26.16 -6.64 20.03
CA ILE A 736 -25.06 -6.02 19.32
C ILE A 736 -25.58 -5.54 17.96
N ALA A 737 -26.22 -4.39 17.98
CA ALA A 737 -26.73 -3.70 16.80
C ALA A 737 -26.73 -2.19 17.03
N ASP A 738 -26.39 -1.44 15.97
CA ASP A 738 -26.39 0.03 15.91
C ASP A 738 -25.68 0.72 17.09
N LEU A 739 -24.58 0.11 17.56
CA LEU A 739 -23.83 0.61 18.71
C LEU A 739 -23.32 2.03 18.46
N THR A 740 -23.57 2.91 19.42
CA THR A 740 -23.02 4.27 19.47
C THR A 740 -21.67 4.28 20.19
N ALA A 741 -20.73 5.08 19.68
CA ALA A 741 -19.41 5.29 20.29
C ALA A 741 -19.08 6.79 20.36
N ASN A 742 -19.50 7.42 21.45
CA ASN A 742 -19.28 8.84 21.71
C ASN A 742 -19.08 9.09 23.22
N ASN A 743 -18.93 10.36 23.60
CA ASN A 743 -18.68 10.77 24.98
C ASN A 743 -19.96 10.97 25.83
N SER A 744 -21.13 10.57 25.33
CA SER A 744 -22.39 10.68 26.07
C SER A 744 -22.60 9.50 27.02
N ALA A 745 -23.41 9.69 28.06
CA ALA A 745 -23.75 8.63 29.01
C ALA A 745 -24.45 7.42 28.35
N SER A 746 -25.21 7.65 27.28
CA SER A 746 -25.90 6.61 26.49
C SER A 746 -25.00 5.88 25.50
N SER A 747 -23.72 6.27 25.36
CA SER A 747 -22.76 5.56 24.52
C SER A 747 -22.69 4.08 24.89
N ASN A 748 -22.69 3.20 23.89
CA ASN A 748 -22.51 1.77 24.11
C ASN A 748 -21.06 1.39 24.38
N LEU A 749 -20.10 2.20 23.90
CA LEU A 749 -18.67 1.99 24.09
C LEU A 749 -18.10 3.00 25.09
N VAL A 750 -17.09 2.56 25.84
CA VAL A 750 -16.35 3.37 26.82
C VAL A 750 -15.14 4.04 26.18
N GLU A 751 -14.94 5.34 26.41
CA GLU A 751 -13.68 6.02 26.06
C GLU A 751 -12.66 5.80 27.19
N LEU A 752 -11.57 5.07 26.90
CA LEU A 752 -10.72 4.52 27.98
C LEU A 752 -9.89 5.56 28.75
N PRO A 753 -9.16 6.50 28.11
CA PRO A 753 -8.44 7.54 28.86
C PRO A 753 -9.30 8.25 29.91
N SER A 754 -10.50 8.71 29.56
CA SER A 754 -11.39 9.41 30.50
C SER A 754 -12.04 8.46 31.51
N ALA A 755 -12.35 7.22 31.12
CA ALA A 755 -12.96 6.24 32.02
C ALA A 755 -12.01 5.70 33.09
N ILE A 756 -10.69 5.65 32.80
CA ILE A 756 -9.67 5.35 33.83
C ILE A 756 -9.57 6.54 34.79
N GLY A 757 -9.63 7.77 34.28
CA GLY A 757 -9.72 9.00 35.06
C GLY A 757 -8.70 10.06 34.61
N THR A 758 -8.39 10.99 35.51
CA THR A 758 -7.35 12.01 35.25
C THR A 758 -5.96 11.41 35.41
N LEU A 759 -5.15 11.50 34.35
CA LEU A 759 -3.76 11.05 34.39
C LEU A 759 -2.94 12.01 35.26
N SER A 760 -2.34 11.47 36.33
CA SER A 760 -1.42 12.23 37.20
C SER A 760 0.03 12.14 36.71
N ALA A 761 0.92 12.94 37.29
CA ALA A 761 2.36 12.87 36.98
C ALA A 761 2.98 11.49 37.27
N THR A 762 2.41 10.71 38.19
CA THR A 762 2.86 9.34 38.53
C THR A 762 2.14 8.26 37.72
N GLY A 763 1.19 8.63 36.85
CA GLY A 763 0.36 7.73 36.07
C GLY A 763 -1.01 7.44 36.68
N TYR A 764 -1.72 6.50 36.06
CA TYR A 764 -2.90 5.86 36.60
C TYR A 764 -2.52 4.78 37.62
N THR A 765 -3.26 4.74 38.71
CA THR A 765 -3.18 3.66 39.69
C THR A 765 -3.82 2.38 39.16
N VAL A 766 -3.39 1.22 39.67
CA VAL A 766 -4.02 -0.08 39.35
C VAL A 766 -5.51 -0.07 39.73
N ALA A 767 -5.90 0.61 40.82
CA ALA A 767 -7.30 0.74 41.23
C ALA A 767 -8.16 1.51 40.20
N GLN A 768 -7.65 2.61 39.65
CA GLN A 768 -8.32 3.35 38.57
C GLN A 768 -8.51 2.47 37.33
N LYS A 769 -7.45 1.77 36.90
CA LYS A 769 -7.49 0.84 35.76
C LYS A 769 -8.52 -0.27 35.98
N ASN A 770 -8.50 -0.91 37.16
CA ASN A 770 -9.42 -1.99 37.50
C ASN A 770 -10.88 -1.51 37.58
N THR A 771 -11.12 -0.27 37.95
CA THR A 771 -12.47 0.33 37.94
C THR A 771 -13.01 0.42 36.51
N ALA A 772 -12.22 0.94 35.56
CA ALA A 772 -12.60 0.99 34.15
C ALA A 772 -12.77 -0.41 33.53
N ILE A 773 -11.89 -1.36 33.88
CA ILE A 773 -12.03 -2.78 33.47
C ILE A 773 -13.33 -3.37 34.01
N SER A 774 -13.69 -3.11 35.27
CA SER A 774 -14.92 -3.64 35.88
C SER A 774 -16.18 -3.13 35.15
N VAL A 775 -16.17 -1.90 34.64
CA VAL A 775 -17.26 -1.36 33.79
C VAL A 775 -17.40 -2.18 32.51
N LEU A 776 -16.28 -2.57 31.87
CA LEU A 776 -16.28 -3.40 30.66
C LEU A 776 -16.62 -4.85 30.93
N GLN A 777 -16.32 -5.37 32.12
CA GLN A 777 -16.73 -6.70 32.56
C GLN A 777 -18.23 -6.76 32.91
N GLY A 778 -18.85 -5.62 33.17
CA GLY A 778 -20.30 -5.51 33.35
C GLY A 778 -21.08 -5.79 32.06
N THR A 779 -22.41 -5.66 32.13
CA THR A 779 -23.31 -5.93 31.00
C THR A 779 -23.79 -4.66 30.28
N THR A 780 -23.48 -3.49 30.80
CA THR A 780 -24.02 -2.19 30.35
C THR A 780 -23.25 -1.58 29.17
N LYS A 781 -22.00 -1.99 28.96
CA LYS A 781 -21.14 -1.52 27.87
C LYS A 781 -20.78 -2.69 26.96
N ASN A 782 -20.66 -2.41 25.67
CA ASN A 782 -20.45 -3.40 24.62
C ASN A 782 -19.07 -3.24 23.94
N GLY A 783 -18.14 -2.56 24.60
CA GLY A 783 -16.80 -2.34 24.06
C GLY A 783 -16.17 -1.05 24.57
N TRP A 784 -15.10 -0.68 23.90
CA TRP A 784 -14.30 0.50 24.21
C TRP A 784 -13.75 1.14 22.95
N TYR A 785 -13.31 2.39 23.07
CA TYR A 785 -12.50 3.06 22.08
C TYR A 785 -11.41 3.91 22.73
N ILE A 786 -10.31 4.11 22.00
CA ILE A 786 -9.17 4.94 22.38
C ILE A 786 -8.97 5.98 21.27
N PRO A 787 -9.10 7.28 21.56
CA PRO A 787 -8.67 8.34 20.65
C PRO A 787 -7.17 8.24 20.34
N LEU A 788 -6.80 8.36 19.07
CA LEU A 788 -5.41 8.38 18.63
C LEU A 788 -4.82 9.78 18.86
N THR A 789 -4.61 10.12 20.12
CA THR A 789 -4.01 11.39 20.56
C THR A 789 -2.64 11.20 21.22
N ASN A 790 -2.17 9.95 21.28
CA ASN A 790 -0.84 9.61 21.76
C ASN A 790 0.06 9.22 20.57
N PHE A 791 1.26 9.81 20.52
CA PHE A 791 2.29 9.48 19.52
C PHE A 791 3.68 9.92 20.01
N ASP A 792 4.72 9.15 19.70
CA ASP A 792 6.12 9.39 20.09
C ASP A 792 6.31 9.70 21.59
N GLY A 793 5.43 9.15 22.42
CA GLY A 793 5.48 9.33 23.87
C GLY A 793 4.83 10.62 24.41
N TYR A 794 4.18 11.39 23.54
CA TYR A 794 3.38 12.58 23.87
C TYR A 794 1.88 12.27 23.79
N GLY A 795 1.11 12.94 24.63
CA GLY A 795 -0.35 13.06 24.50
C GLY A 795 -0.72 14.36 23.79
N ASN A 796 -2.02 14.59 23.61
CA ASN A 796 -2.56 15.75 22.90
C ASN A 796 -1.98 15.94 21.48
N VAL A 797 -1.50 14.87 20.87
CA VAL A 797 -0.98 14.87 19.51
C VAL A 797 -2.15 14.88 18.53
N ARG A 798 -2.14 15.81 17.59
CA ARG A 798 -3.16 15.89 16.53
C ARG A 798 -2.77 15.05 15.33
N TYR A 799 -3.77 14.66 14.54
CA TYR A 799 -3.61 14.08 13.20
C TYR A 799 -3.02 12.66 13.14
N THR A 800 -2.84 11.99 14.28
CA THR A 800 -2.43 10.59 14.31
C THR A 800 -3.55 9.72 13.75
N LYS A 801 -3.19 8.75 12.92
CA LYS A 801 -4.13 7.86 12.22
C LYS A 801 -3.60 6.44 12.15
N GLY A 802 -4.49 5.46 12.18
CA GLY A 802 -4.15 4.06 11.95
C GLY A 802 -3.85 3.79 10.48
N VAL A 803 -2.83 3.00 10.19
CA VAL A 803 -2.44 2.63 8.83
C VAL A 803 -1.98 1.17 8.77
N GLY A 804 -2.35 0.44 7.73
CA GLY A 804 -1.91 -0.94 7.53
C GLY A 804 -2.50 -1.95 8.50
N LYS A 805 -2.17 -3.23 8.28
CA LYS A 805 -2.74 -4.34 9.05
C LYS A 805 -2.45 -4.24 10.55
N SER A 806 -3.39 -4.77 11.34
CA SER A 806 -3.21 -5.01 12.78
C SER A 806 -3.25 -6.51 13.06
N GLU A 807 -2.58 -6.97 14.11
CA GLU A 807 -2.54 -8.38 14.50
C GLU A 807 -2.67 -8.56 16.02
N VAL A 808 -3.32 -9.64 16.44
CA VAL A 808 -3.43 -10.03 17.85
C VAL A 808 -2.51 -11.20 18.14
N ILE A 809 -1.59 -11.01 19.09
CA ILE A 809 -0.65 -12.03 19.54
C ILE A 809 -0.56 -11.96 21.06
N ASP A 810 -0.74 -13.10 21.74
CA ASP A 810 -0.66 -13.21 23.20
C ASP A 810 -1.51 -12.18 23.96
N SER A 811 -2.76 -11.95 23.50
CA SER A 811 -3.67 -10.93 24.03
C SER A 811 -3.15 -9.48 23.93
N PHE A 812 -2.21 -9.20 23.04
CA PHE A 812 -1.84 -7.85 22.63
C PHE A 812 -2.28 -7.58 21.20
N LEU A 813 -2.91 -6.43 20.97
CA LEU A 813 -3.12 -5.89 19.64
C LEU A 813 -1.91 -5.05 19.24
N TYR A 814 -1.26 -5.44 18.14
CA TYR A 814 -0.23 -4.69 17.45
C TYR A 814 -0.87 -3.93 16.30
N THR A 815 -0.66 -2.63 16.26
CA THR A 815 -1.15 -1.78 15.17
C THR A 815 -0.11 -0.71 14.84
N THR A 816 -0.29 -0.04 13.70
CA THR A 816 0.59 1.05 13.28
C THR A 816 -0.16 2.35 13.30
N ALA A 817 0.43 3.33 13.96
CA ALA A 817 0.01 4.72 13.88
C ALA A 817 0.98 5.49 12.99
N TYR A 818 0.46 6.39 12.17
CA TYR A 818 1.22 7.36 11.39
C TYR A 818 0.84 8.77 11.82
N ASN A 819 1.83 9.66 11.89
CA ASN A 819 1.60 11.08 12.12
C ASN A 819 2.34 11.93 11.06
N PRO A 820 1.65 12.86 10.37
CA PRO A 820 2.27 13.70 9.33
C PRO A 820 3.27 14.73 9.89
N ASP A 821 3.21 15.06 11.18
CA ASP A 821 4.09 16.04 11.82
C ASP A 821 5.36 15.43 12.44
N MET A 822 5.50 14.11 12.40
CA MET A 822 6.73 13.45 12.85
C MET A 822 7.88 13.72 11.87
N ASN A 823 9.01 14.20 12.38
CA ASN A 823 10.20 14.49 11.58
C ASN A 823 11.36 13.59 11.97
N TYR A 824 12.16 13.22 10.96
CA TYR A 824 13.36 12.39 11.08
C TYR A 824 14.62 13.13 10.57
N GLY A 825 14.76 14.41 10.87
CA GLY A 825 15.92 15.24 10.49
C GLY A 825 15.55 16.59 9.89
N THR A 826 16.55 17.43 9.64
CA THR A 826 16.38 18.72 8.96
C THR A 826 16.10 18.51 7.47
N VAL A 827 14.89 18.81 7.04
CA VAL A 827 14.51 18.77 5.62
C VAL A 827 14.29 20.19 5.11
N ASP A 828 14.80 20.46 3.91
CA ASP A 828 14.54 21.70 3.19
C ASP A 828 13.03 21.77 2.84
N SER A 829 12.39 22.88 3.20
CA SER A 829 10.96 23.12 2.95
C SER A 829 10.61 23.22 1.46
N CYS A 830 11.58 23.54 0.62
CA CYS A 830 11.41 23.71 -0.83
C CYS A 830 11.81 22.46 -1.64
N SER A 831 12.16 21.37 -0.96
CA SER A 831 12.52 20.09 -1.59
C SER A 831 11.37 19.08 -1.52
N ALA A 832 11.27 18.25 -2.56
CA ALA A 832 10.45 17.05 -2.50
C ALA A 832 10.92 16.18 -1.32
N LYS A 833 9.99 15.63 -0.53
CA LYS A 833 10.33 14.84 0.66
C LYS A 833 9.26 13.82 1.04
N ILE A 834 9.70 12.72 1.64
CA ILE A 834 8.82 11.87 2.46
C ILE A 834 8.49 12.65 3.74
N THR A 835 7.21 12.77 4.06
CA THR A 835 6.72 13.52 5.24
C THR A 835 6.15 12.56 6.27
N GLY A 836 6.22 12.95 7.55
CA GLY A 836 5.68 12.17 8.65
C GLY A 836 6.51 10.96 9.05
N GLY A 837 5.92 10.16 9.93
CA GLY A 837 6.58 9.02 10.55
C GLY A 837 5.57 8.05 11.15
N SER A 838 6.01 6.80 11.32
CA SER A 838 5.17 5.73 11.88
C SER A 838 5.74 5.19 13.19
N GLU A 839 4.86 4.65 14.03
CA GLU A 839 5.21 3.84 15.20
C GLU A 839 4.28 2.63 15.32
N ARG A 840 4.78 1.55 15.91
CA ARG A 840 4.00 0.38 16.34
C ARG A 840 3.41 0.69 17.69
N GLN A 841 2.10 0.62 17.85
CA GLN A 841 1.43 0.78 19.15
C GLN A 841 0.91 -0.58 19.63
N LEU A 842 1.05 -0.84 20.93
CA LEU A 842 0.57 -2.06 21.59
C LEU A 842 -0.61 -1.72 22.53
N TYR A 843 -1.65 -2.56 22.48
CA TYR A 843 -2.82 -2.44 23.35
C TYR A 843 -3.14 -3.78 24.00
N CYS A 844 -3.39 -3.80 25.31
CA CYS A 844 -3.74 -5.01 26.04
C CYS A 844 -5.20 -5.40 25.82
N LEU A 845 -5.45 -6.62 25.40
CA LEU A 845 -6.77 -7.19 25.19
C LEU A 845 -7.21 -8.03 26.41
N PRO A 846 -8.52 -8.20 26.63
CA PRO A 846 -9.63 -7.72 25.79
C PRO A 846 -10.11 -6.30 26.08
N TYR A 847 -9.65 -5.68 27.17
CA TYR A 847 -10.26 -4.45 27.71
C TYR A 847 -9.59 -3.15 27.28
N GLY A 848 -8.53 -3.21 26.46
CA GLY A 848 -7.78 -2.03 25.99
C GLY A 848 -6.92 -1.36 27.06
N ILE A 849 -6.84 -1.94 28.27
CA ILE A 849 -6.14 -1.39 29.44
C ILE A 849 -5.08 -2.36 29.91
N CYS A 850 -3.84 -1.90 29.95
CA CYS A 850 -2.69 -2.62 30.51
C CYS A 850 -2.56 -2.35 32.01
N THR A 851 -2.61 -3.41 32.82
CA THR A 851 -2.55 -3.32 34.30
C THR A 851 -1.13 -3.33 34.86
N ASP A 852 -0.13 -3.62 34.05
CA ASP A 852 1.29 -3.58 34.45
C ASP A 852 1.68 -2.23 35.08
N ASP A 853 2.50 -2.28 36.13
CA ASP A 853 2.91 -1.10 36.89
C ASP A 853 3.76 -0.13 36.07
N ALA A 854 4.47 -0.60 35.05
CA ALA A 854 5.23 0.24 34.13
C ALA A 854 4.33 0.93 33.08
N SER A 855 3.12 0.40 32.84
CA SER A 855 2.10 1.02 31.98
C SER A 855 1.40 2.18 32.69
N LYS A 856 2.09 3.31 32.89
CA LYS A 856 1.54 4.44 33.65
C LYS A 856 0.32 5.09 32.98
N ASN A 857 0.17 5.01 31.66
CA ASN A 857 -0.96 5.55 30.91
C ASN A 857 -2.03 4.50 30.55
N GLY A 858 -1.87 3.25 31.01
CA GLY A 858 -2.78 2.16 30.69
C GLY A 858 -2.63 1.57 29.28
N LEU A 859 -1.63 1.99 28.49
CA LEU A 859 -1.32 1.45 27.16
C LEU A 859 -0.08 0.54 27.18
N GLY A 860 0.12 -0.28 26.15
CA GLY A 860 1.21 -1.24 26.06
C GLY A 860 2.55 -0.66 25.58
N GLY A 861 2.60 0.64 25.29
CA GLY A 861 3.77 1.33 24.76
C GLY A 861 3.80 1.38 23.23
N PHE A 862 4.92 1.86 22.69
CA PHE A 862 5.11 2.00 21.24
C PHE A 862 6.54 1.67 20.81
N VAL A 863 6.78 1.47 19.51
CA VAL A 863 8.13 1.36 18.93
C VAL A 863 8.18 2.18 17.64
N ARG A 864 9.10 3.13 17.52
CA ARG A 864 9.30 3.91 16.29
C ARG A 864 9.59 2.98 15.11
N ALA A 865 8.87 3.17 14.01
CA ALA A 865 8.99 2.35 12.80
C ALA A 865 9.77 3.05 11.67
N GLY A 866 9.97 4.37 11.76
CA GLY A 866 10.77 5.17 10.82
C GLY A 866 9.97 6.23 10.07
N LYS A 867 10.58 6.81 9.04
CA LYS A 867 10.03 7.91 8.24
C LYS A 867 8.94 7.41 7.28
N GLY A 868 7.90 8.23 7.09
CA GLY A 868 6.76 7.90 6.24
C GLY A 868 5.87 6.81 6.83
N ILE A 869 5.02 6.21 5.98
CA ILE A 869 4.18 5.08 6.33
C ILE A 869 5.02 3.81 6.32
N GLN A 870 5.16 3.19 7.49
CA GLN A 870 5.82 1.90 7.66
C GLN A 870 4.79 1.01 8.34
N GLU A 871 4.17 0.04 7.66
CA GLU A 871 3.09 -0.80 8.23
C GLU A 871 3.60 -2.04 8.97
N LEU A 872 2.74 -2.63 9.81
CA LEU A 872 3.09 -3.70 10.74
C LEU A 872 3.70 -4.90 10.00
N THR A 873 4.94 -5.22 10.36
CA THR A 873 5.65 -6.37 9.83
C THR A 873 6.15 -7.22 11.00
N LEU A 874 5.76 -8.49 10.97
CA LEU A 874 6.27 -9.54 11.85
C LEU A 874 6.99 -10.55 10.98
N GLY A 875 8.02 -11.16 11.54
CA GLY A 875 8.87 -12.11 10.84
C GLY A 875 9.68 -12.96 11.79
N PRO A 876 10.32 -14.03 11.28
CA PRO A 876 11.18 -14.88 12.08
C PRO A 876 12.42 -14.11 12.52
N ARG A 877 13.05 -14.52 13.61
CA ARG A 877 14.27 -13.86 14.09
C ARG A 877 15.44 -13.99 13.11
N SER A 878 15.58 -15.17 12.52
CA SER A 878 16.60 -15.51 11.52
C SER A 878 16.20 -16.80 10.80
N SER A 879 17.00 -17.24 9.81
CA SER A 879 16.80 -18.52 9.13
C SER A 879 17.03 -19.75 10.04
N THR A 880 17.77 -19.59 11.13
CA THR A 880 18.05 -20.65 12.11
C THR A 880 17.11 -20.62 13.31
N LEU A 881 16.38 -19.53 13.51
CA LEU A 881 15.41 -19.32 14.60
C LEU A 881 14.05 -18.94 14.00
N SER A 882 13.53 -19.78 13.11
CA SER A 882 12.29 -19.53 12.36
C SER A 882 11.02 -19.62 13.21
N ASN A 883 11.09 -20.27 14.37
CA ASN A 883 10.00 -20.42 15.34
C ASN A 883 9.89 -19.23 16.32
N GLN A 884 10.79 -18.25 16.22
CA GLN A 884 10.76 -17.03 17.01
C GLN A 884 10.27 -15.89 16.15
N ARG A 885 9.12 -15.28 16.48
CA ARG A 885 8.60 -14.09 15.80
C ARG A 885 8.94 -12.81 16.55
N LEU A 886 9.18 -11.73 15.81
CA LEU A 886 9.34 -10.39 16.38
C LEU A 886 8.98 -9.29 15.37
N LEU A 887 8.86 -8.06 15.88
CA LEU A 887 8.64 -6.86 15.07
C LEU A 887 9.85 -6.58 14.18
N ILE A 888 9.63 -6.53 12.87
CA ILE A 888 10.66 -6.24 11.87
C ILE A 888 10.63 -4.76 11.49
N GLY A 889 11.81 -4.16 11.33
CA GLY A 889 11.93 -2.76 10.93
C GLY A 889 13.36 -2.36 10.54
N THR A 890 13.66 -1.08 10.71
CA THR A 890 14.92 -0.46 10.28
C THR A 890 16.10 -0.72 11.23
N ARG A 891 15.87 -1.41 12.36
CA ARG A 891 16.85 -1.56 13.44
C ARG A 891 16.89 -2.99 13.97
N THR A 892 18.09 -3.40 14.35
CA THR A 892 18.33 -4.64 15.09
C THR A 892 17.75 -4.60 16.51
N LEU A 893 17.59 -5.77 17.14
CA LEU A 893 17.25 -5.88 18.56
C LEU A 893 18.25 -5.14 19.46
N ALA A 894 19.55 -5.24 19.16
CA ALA A 894 20.60 -4.56 19.94
C ALA A 894 20.50 -3.03 19.83
N GLU A 895 20.25 -2.49 18.63
CA GLU A 895 20.05 -1.04 18.43
C GLU A 895 18.78 -0.54 19.13
N ARG A 896 17.71 -1.34 19.11
CA ARG A 896 16.48 -1.00 19.84
C ARG A 896 16.69 -1.00 21.35
N ALA A 897 17.51 -1.91 21.88
CA ALA A 897 17.81 -1.97 23.32
C ALA A 897 18.61 -0.76 23.82
N ASN A 898 19.49 -0.21 22.99
CA ASN A 898 20.36 0.93 23.37
C ASN A 898 19.69 2.30 23.21
N ASP A 899 18.69 2.42 22.34
CA ASP A 899 17.96 3.66 22.05
C ASP A 899 16.49 3.57 22.46
N ARG A 900 16.25 2.92 23.61
CA ARG A 900 14.91 2.82 24.20
C ARG A 900 14.49 4.16 24.75
N VAL A 901 13.25 4.54 24.42
CA VAL A 901 12.51 5.51 25.22
C VAL A 901 12.04 4.76 26.46
N ASN A 902 12.47 5.14 27.65
CA ASN A 902 12.19 4.35 28.86
C ASN A 902 10.68 4.21 29.07
N PHE A 903 10.22 2.97 29.28
CA PHE A 903 8.84 2.69 29.64
C PHE A 903 8.65 2.96 31.15
N GLY A 904 7.70 3.83 31.51
CA GLY A 904 7.40 4.18 32.91
C GLY A 904 7.73 5.62 33.28
N SER A 905 8.98 5.92 33.68
CA SER A 905 9.45 7.25 34.10
C SER A 905 10.60 7.69 33.22
N ASP A 906 10.42 8.62 32.29
CA ASP A 906 11.49 8.93 31.32
C ASP A 906 11.87 10.41 31.23
N THR A 907 13.18 10.66 31.37
CA THR A 907 13.89 11.93 31.19
C THR A 907 14.59 12.04 29.81
N GLY A 908 14.55 10.99 28.97
CA GLY A 908 15.18 10.95 27.65
C GLY A 908 14.39 11.60 26.51
N LYS A 909 13.11 11.90 26.73
CA LYS A 909 12.21 12.50 25.72
C LYS A 909 12.52 13.99 25.51
N GLY A 910 12.31 14.50 24.30
CA GLY A 910 12.31 15.95 24.08
C GLY A 910 11.63 16.34 22.79
N ILE A 911 11.20 17.60 22.77
CA ILE A 911 10.54 18.24 21.63
C ILE A 911 11.55 18.32 20.48
N PHE A 912 11.06 18.22 19.25
CA PHE A 912 11.89 18.36 18.06
C PHE A 912 12.70 19.66 18.12
N ASP A 913 14.01 19.53 18.01
CA ASP A 913 14.96 20.64 17.95
C ASP A 913 15.98 20.29 16.86
N VAL A 914 16.01 21.11 15.82
CA VAL A 914 16.89 20.97 14.65
C VAL A 914 18.36 20.81 15.04
N ILE A 915 18.79 21.40 16.16
CA ILE A 915 20.18 21.44 16.63
C ILE A 915 20.46 20.31 17.63
N SER A 916 19.56 20.05 18.58
CA SER A 916 19.83 19.15 19.72
C SER A 916 19.07 17.82 19.70
N LYS A 917 17.93 17.74 19.00
CA LYS A 917 17.05 16.56 18.91
C LYS A 917 16.46 16.46 17.50
N PRO A 918 17.20 15.88 16.53
CA PRO A 918 16.84 15.94 15.11
C PRO A 918 15.60 15.10 14.75
N TYR A 919 14.98 14.40 15.70
CA TYR A 919 13.79 13.58 15.49
C TYR A 919 12.71 13.94 16.52
N GLY A 920 11.47 14.12 16.07
CA GLY A 920 10.33 14.42 16.95
C GLY A 920 9.15 15.07 16.23
N LEU A 921 8.10 15.36 16.99
CA LEU A 921 6.87 15.99 16.50
C LEU A 921 7.05 17.51 16.29
N ASN A 922 6.70 17.98 15.10
CA ASN A 922 6.62 19.41 14.78
C ASN A 922 5.22 19.96 15.11
N GLN A 923 4.85 19.90 16.39
CA GLN A 923 3.64 20.50 16.94
C GLN A 923 4.02 21.31 18.19
N ASN A 924 3.17 22.29 18.56
CA ASN A 924 3.37 23.09 19.76
C ASN A 924 3.01 22.26 21.02
N LEU A 925 3.90 21.33 21.37
CA LEU A 925 3.82 20.45 22.54
C LEU A 925 4.77 20.95 23.63
N SER A 926 4.46 20.63 24.87
CA SER A 926 5.21 21.05 26.05
C SER A 926 5.61 19.87 26.94
N ALA A 927 6.40 20.12 27.99
CA ALA A 927 6.75 19.09 28.97
C ALA A 927 5.53 18.49 29.68
N THR A 928 4.41 19.22 29.77
CA THR A 928 3.16 18.69 30.36
C THR A 928 2.41 17.74 29.45
N ASP A 929 2.72 17.74 28.15
CA ASP A 929 2.15 16.78 27.18
C ASP A 929 2.92 15.46 27.16
N LEU A 930 4.03 15.34 27.89
CA LEU A 930 4.75 14.08 28.05
C LEU A 930 3.89 13.10 28.84
N VAL A 931 3.54 11.98 28.22
CA VAL A 931 2.72 10.95 28.84
C VAL A 931 3.65 9.92 29.49
N ALA A 932 3.62 9.86 30.83
CA ALA A 932 4.29 8.82 31.60
C ALA A 932 3.84 7.43 31.13
N GLY A 933 4.73 6.43 31.12
CA GLY A 933 4.40 5.10 30.62
C GLY A 933 4.24 4.99 29.11
N SER A 934 4.49 6.05 28.34
CA SER A 934 4.63 5.94 26.89
C SER A 934 6.10 5.79 26.53
N GLY A 935 6.55 4.62 26.10
CA GLY A 935 7.94 4.36 25.75
C GLY A 935 8.09 3.11 24.91
N THR A 936 9.32 2.67 24.69
CA THR A 936 9.61 1.44 23.96
C THR A 936 8.97 0.26 24.68
N ALA A 937 7.91 -0.29 24.09
CA ALA A 937 7.29 -1.52 24.58
C ALA A 937 8.39 -2.60 24.71
N PRO A 938 8.29 -3.54 25.67
CA PRO A 938 9.22 -4.66 25.71
C PRO A 938 9.25 -5.34 24.34
N ASP A 939 10.46 -5.56 23.81
CA ASP A 939 10.63 -6.35 22.58
C ASP A 939 10.18 -7.78 22.90
N LEU A 940 8.94 -8.08 22.58
CA LEU A 940 8.35 -9.39 22.78
C LEU A 940 8.85 -10.30 21.65
N ILE A 941 9.68 -11.27 22.02
CA ILE A 941 10.01 -12.41 21.16
C ILE A 941 8.96 -13.46 21.43
N PHE A 942 8.11 -13.70 20.44
CA PHE A 942 7.09 -14.72 20.53
C PHE A 942 7.73 -16.04 20.15
N ASN A 943 7.72 -17.00 21.06
CA ASN A 943 7.89 -18.39 20.66
C ASN A 943 6.51 -18.84 20.22
N ASP A 944 6.35 -19.17 18.95
CA ASP A 944 5.14 -19.83 18.50
C ASP A 944 5.04 -21.14 19.29
N ARG A 945 4.14 -21.19 20.29
CA ARG A 945 3.64 -22.47 20.76
C ARG A 945 2.91 -23.06 19.57
N PHE A 946 2.95 -24.39 19.41
CA PHE A 946 2.18 -25.12 18.38
C PHE A 946 0.70 -24.72 18.45
N THR A 947 0.37 -23.63 17.77
CA THR A 947 -0.97 -23.09 17.68
C THR A 947 -1.37 -23.58 16.33
N LEU A 948 -2.11 -24.69 16.30
CA LEU A 948 -2.75 -25.17 15.08
C LEU A 948 -3.59 -24.00 14.56
N GLN A 949 -3.07 -23.28 13.58
CA GLN A 949 -3.87 -22.42 12.73
C GLN A 949 -4.43 -23.37 11.67
N PRO A 950 -5.73 -23.70 11.70
CA PRO A 950 -6.32 -24.49 10.64
C PRO A 950 -6.35 -23.58 9.41
N LYS A 951 -5.31 -23.66 8.56
CA LYS A 951 -5.38 -23.10 7.20
C LYS A 951 -6.23 -24.01 6.30
N THR A 952 -6.30 -25.29 6.65
CA THR A 952 -7.12 -26.33 6.02
C THR A 952 -7.16 -27.50 7.00
N TRP A 953 -8.35 -27.98 7.37
CA TRP A 953 -8.46 -29.27 8.06
C TRP A 953 -8.02 -30.35 7.08
N TYR A 954 -7.14 -31.25 7.51
CA TYR A 954 -6.84 -32.45 6.73
C TYR A 954 -8.16 -33.20 6.53
N GLU A 955 -8.66 -33.23 5.30
CA GLU A 955 -9.71 -34.16 4.89
C GLU A 955 -9.11 -35.55 5.10
N VAL A 956 -9.53 -36.23 6.17
CA VAL A 956 -9.33 -37.67 6.29
C VAL A 956 -10.29 -38.28 5.27
N ASP A 957 -9.71 -38.93 4.27
CA ASP A 957 -10.43 -39.68 3.23
C ASP A 957 -11.51 -40.62 3.81
#